data_AF-D0NWZ3-F1
#
_entry.id   AF-D0NWZ3-F1
#
_cell.length_a   1.000
_cell.length_b   1.000
_cell.length_c   1.000
_cell.angle_alpha   90.00
_cell.angle_beta   90.00
_cell.angle_gamma   90.00
#
_symmetry.space_group_name_H-M   'P 1'
#
loop_
_entity.id
_entity.type
_entity.pdbx_description
1 polymer ?
#
loop_
_entity_poly.entity_id
_entity_poly.type
_entity_poly.pdbx_seq_one_letter_code
_entity_poly.pdbx_strand_id
1 'polypeptide(L)'
;MSKRAHSKISTGGVLNSMLSSLSRTNESALTAKKAEAQVAKLTAGRGQTISVDENSAAPDAAIAQFLQDMRAAIDEKGFGANVEVELRLGRISSCLQDARCRPSQEGVDAAVVLSDEQMKAVGAKFVPGVADMDYKSFVRGVEGMLRGDAYSEHKEKQVVHNMAQSKRIVQDVDPQTNMRGKPMVQVKERLGSIDIFMPHCQYDCRVSISCEFPMRQLEGDMSEMPAAENIRHKDRVSAVGRDLRVDLTNQPDENGQSWKCAIEMSSLLWKMVKYFMPNSGQAFKRHLGRLGIRGKFSGTMPVGFARWHIPLVQSREYFVSEKTDGVRYFLVVAGGTTVLVDRSNAAFAASGLDLLKLVLPEGTVLDGELVFHQKDKRYVFISFDIIATGPSAEDSHVEKPFVERLRILNDFLSEEGPYASGIRNLDINRHAILPILRKKWVPHRQIMEVFRQIQRVQKRDHSLGRIYSDDKRVHYTDGVVFCPNTKYVTNTNQEYLKWKWSDLITVDFLVTLSQAGDGVQLSCGGPRNTHIELDSIVRLDPKDAPVVHKLVSRTSNRQAVLEFGFNADKGLWNYKCARPDKDCANYIRTVLGSLVNMAEGISEEELQYRLTNPNGQEWNNHMKRMRRSLLEQHK
;
A
#
# COMPACT_ATOMS: atom_id res chain seq x y z
N MET A 1 13.69 -50.77 64.01
CA MET A 1 13.87 -49.47 64.70
C MET A 1 15.16 -48.83 64.21
N SER A 2 15.11 -47.60 63.64
CA SER A 2 16.16 -46.53 63.64
C SER A 2 17.58 -46.85 63.08
N LYS A 3 18.35 -46.05 62.31
CA LYS A 3 18.40 -44.61 61.95
C LYS A 3 19.16 -44.42 60.61
N ARG A 4 18.92 -43.29 59.92
CA ARG A 4 19.73 -42.69 58.84
C ARG A 4 20.96 -41.93 59.40
N ALA A 5 22.06 -41.84 58.62
CA ALA A 5 22.86 -40.62 58.39
C ALA A 5 23.91 -40.75 57.26
N HIS A 6 23.80 -39.83 56.29
CA HIS A 6 24.74 -39.17 55.35
C HIS A 6 25.98 -39.83 54.71
N SER A 7 26.02 -39.69 53.37
CA SER A 7 27.11 -39.95 52.43
C SER A 7 28.09 -38.78 52.28
N LYS A 8 29.37 -39.08 52.04
CA LYS A 8 30.38 -38.19 51.44
C LYS A 8 30.85 -38.80 50.13
N ILE A 9 30.80 -38.03 49.04
CA ILE A 9 31.27 -38.41 47.70
C ILE A 9 32.55 -37.63 47.40
N SER A 10 33.62 -38.31 46.97
CA SER A 10 34.89 -37.71 46.56
C SER A 10 34.90 -37.41 45.05
N THR A 11 35.18 -36.16 44.68
CA THR A 11 35.23 -35.61 43.32
C THR A 11 36.65 -35.58 42.77
N GLY A 12 37.16 -36.68 42.21
CA GLY A 12 38.51 -36.73 41.60
C GLY A 12 38.59 -37.33 40.18
N GLY A 13 37.63 -38.18 39.78
CA GLY A 13 37.72 -38.90 38.49
C GLY A 13 37.15 -38.15 37.28
N VAL A 14 36.18 -37.27 37.47
CA VAL A 14 35.40 -36.68 36.36
C VAL A 14 36.16 -35.56 35.65
N LEU A 15 36.94 -34.75 36.38
CA LEU A 15 37.68 -33.62 35.82
C LEU A 15 38.83 -34.05 34.90
N ASN A 16 39.55 -35.12 35.23
CA ASN A 16 40.63 -35.62 34.37
C ASN A 16 40.09 -36.29 33.09
N SER A 17 38.93 -36.93 33.17
CA SER A 17 38.22 -37.46 31.99
C SER A 17 37.79 -36.32 31.05
N MET A 18 37.21 -35.23 31.59
CA MET A 18 36.78 -34.08 30.80
C MET A 18 37.93 -33.26 30.22
N LEU A 19 39.04 -33.10 30.94
CA LEU A 19 40.23 -32.41 30.41
C LEU A 19 40.91 -33.22 29.30
N SER A 20 40.92 -34.56 29.42
CA SER A 20 41.42 -35.42 28.35
C SER A 20 40.52 -35.39 27.10
N SER A 21 39.20 -35.32 27.26
CA SER A 21 38.27 -35.21 26.14
C SER A 21 38.31 -33.82 25.48
N LEU A 22 38.48 -32.74 26.26
CA LEU A 22 38.70 -31.38 25.76
C LEU A 22 40.04 -31.22 25.03
N SER A 23 41.10 -31.90 25.48
CA SER A 23 42.39 -31.90 24.77
C SER A 23 42.31 -32.63 23.42
N ARG A 24 41.60 -33.78 23.38
CA ARG A 24 41.38 -34.55 22.14
C ARG A 24 40.43 -33.85 21.17
N THR A 25 39.43 -33.10 21.64
CA THR A 25 38.58 -32.28 20.77
C THR A 25 39.30 -31.05 20.25
N ASN A 26 40.17 -30.42 21.05
CA ASN A 26 41.02 -29.31 20.58
C ASN A 26 42.10 -29.76 19.60
N GLU A 27 42.77 -30.90 19.83
CA GLU A 27 43.66 -31.50 18.84
C GLU A 27 42.89 -31.92 17.59
N SER A 28 41.68 -32.49 17.71
CA SER A 28 40.85 -32.84 16.54
C SER A 28 40.40 -31.60 15.76
N ALA A 29 40.06 -30.49 16.44
CA ALA A 29 39.69 -29.23 15.80
C ALA A 29 40.90 -28.52 15.14
N LEU A 30 42.08 -28.62 15.74
CA LEU A 30 43.32 -28.07 15.15
C LEU A 30 43.82 -28.92 13.99
N THR A 31 43.65 -30.25 14.08
CA THR A 31 43.97 -31.19 13.01
C THR A 31 42.96 -31.09 11.87
N ALA A 32 41.67 -30.86 12.18
CA ALA A 32 40.64 -30.53 11.20
C ALA A 32 40.93 -29.18 10.52
N LYS A 33 41.30 -28.12 11.25
CA LYS A 33 41.72 -26.84 10.67
C LYS A 33 42.99 -26.96 9.81
N LYS A 34 43.96 -27.79 10.21
CA LYS A 34 45.17 -28.05 9.41
C LYS A 34 44.86 -28.88 8.18
N ALA A 35 43.98 -29.88 8.28
CA ALA A 35 43.49 -30.67 7.15
C ALA A 35 42.65 -29.81 6.19
N GLU A 36 41.77 -28.94 6.70
CA GLU A 36 41.02 -27.93 5.93
C GLU A 36 41.96 -26.92 5.26
N ALA A 37 43.03 -26.47 5.93
CA ALA A 37 44.04 -25.61 5.33
C ALA A 37 44.91 -26.33 4.28
N GLN A 38 45.16 -27.63 4.44
CA GLN A 38 45.84 -28.47 3.45
C GLN A 38 44.95 -28.77 2.24
N VAL A 39 43.66 -29.05 2.47
CA VAL A 39 42.63 -29.21 1.44
C VAL A 39 42.39 -27.89 0.71
N ALA A 40 42.40 -26.75 1.40
CA ALA A 40 42.33 -25.41 0.82
C ALA A 40 43.57 -25.04 0.00
N LYS A 41 44.77 -25.53 0.38
CA LYS A 41 45.99 -25.43 -0.43
C LYS A 41 45.95 -26.33 -1.67
N LEU A 42 45.35 -27.52 -1.58
CA LEU A 42 45.17 -28.45 -2.71
C LEU A 42 44.07 -28.00 -3.70
N THR A 43 43.08 -27.24 -3.23
CA THR A 43 41.99 -26.66 -4.05
C THR A 43 42.24 -25.19 -4.47
N ALA A 44 43.41 -24.63 -4.15
CA ALA A 44 43.78 -23.22 -4.39
C ALA A 44 43.79 -22.76 -5.87
N GLY A 45 43.47 -23.63 -6.83
CA GLY A 45 43.33 -23.30 -8.25
C GLY A 45 41.89 -23.30 -8.79
N ARG A 46 40.90 -23.74 -8.00
CA ARG A 46 39.48 -23.72 -8.39
C ARG A 46 38.71 -22.90 -7.36
N GLY A 47 38.37 -21.66 -7.70
CA GLY A 47 37.51 -20.83 -6.85
C GLY A 47 36.22 -21.57 -6.50
N GLN A 48 35.69 -21.37 -5.29
CA GLN A 48 34.48 -22.06 -4.83
C GLN A 48 33.30 -21.70 -5.76
N THR A 49 32.75 -22.71 -6.43
CA THR A 49 31.72 -22.53 -7.44
C THR A 49 30.33 -22.77 -6.87
N ILE A 50 29.39 -21.85 -7.14
CA ILE A 50 27.97 -22.04 -6.87
C ILE A 50 27.35 -22.70 -8.11
N SER A 51 26.73 -23.87 -7.92
CA SER A 51 26.03 -24.56 -9.00
C SER A 51 24.84 -23.73 -9.45
N VAL A 52 24.74 -23.44 -10.75
CA VAL A 52 23.52 -22.89 -11.33
C VAL A 52 22.65 -24.07 -11.78
N ASP A 53 21.50 -24.26 -11.14
CA ASP A 53 20.51 -25.29 -11.49
C ASP A 53 19.30 -24.68 -12.22
N GLU A 54 18.40 -25.53 -12.73
CA GLU A 54 17.18 -25.10 -13.43
C GLU A 54 16.19 -24.34 -12.53
N ASN A 55 16.44 -24.28 -11.21
CA ASN A 55 15.63 -23.57 -10.23
C ASN A 55 16.03 -22.09 -10.07
N SER A 56 16.85 -21.56 -10.98
CA SER A 56 17.24 -20.15 -10.98
C SER A 56 16.00 -19.25 -11.07
N ALA A 57 15.68 -18.56 -9.96
CA ALA A 57 14.63 -17.58 -9.92
C ALA A 57 15.23 -16.19 -10.08
N ALA A 58 14.52 -15.29 -10.78
CA ALA A 58 14.89 -13.89 -10.77
C ALA A 58 14.95 -13.38 -9.30
N PRO A 59 15.93 -12.55 -8.92
CA PRO A 59 16.15 -12.12 -7.53
C PRO A 59 14.88 -11.61 -6.86
N ASP A 60 14.06 -11.00 -7.66
CA ASP A 60 12.86 -10.32 -7.28
C ASP A 60 11.74 -11.37 -7.01
N ALA A 61 11.58 -12.38 -7.88
CA ALA A 61 10.69 -13.54 -7.67
C ALA A 61 11.04 -14.32 -6.41
N ALA A 62 12.33 -14.50 -6.15
CA ALA A 62 12.85 -15.14 -4.96
C ALA A 62 12.45 -14.41 -3.67
N ILE A 63 12.57 -13.07 -3.66
CA ILE A 63 12.21 -12.24 -2.52
C ILE A 63 10.70 -12.29 -2.28
N ALA A 64 9.89 -12.21 -3.34
CA ALA A 64 8.45 -12.27 -3.23
C ALA A 64 7.98 -13.62 -2.67
N GLN A 65 8.54 -14.73 -3.15
CA GLN A 65 8.23 -16.07 -2.66
C GLN A 65 8.63 -16.21 -1.19
N PHE A 66 9.85 -15.79 -0.84
CA PHE A 66 10.32 -15.84 0.54
C PHE A 66 9.42 -15.04 1.50
N LEU A 67 8.95 -13.85 1.10
CA LEU A 67 8.03 -13.07 1.92
C LEU A 67 6.66 -13.74 2.08
N GLN A 68 6.17 -14.42 1.04
CA GLN A 68 4.92 -15.18 1.09
C GLN A 68 5.03 -16.41 1.98
N ASP A 69 6.12 -17.17 1.87
CA ASP A 69 6.39 -18.36 2.69
C ASP A 69 6.49 -18.00 4.17
N MET A 70 7.03 -16.82 4.46
CA MET A 70 7.18 -16.32 5.83
C MET A 70 5.88 -15.72 6.41
N ARG A 71 4.81 -15.58 5.63
CA ARG A 71 3.55 -14.95 6.08
C ARG A 71 2.96 -15.66 7.30
N ALA A 72 2.90 -17.00 7.28
CA ALA A 72 2.37 -17.76 8.42
C ALA A 72 3.21 -17.57 9.68
N ALA A 73 4.55 -17.54 9.55
CA ALA A 73 5.45 -17.32 10.67
C ALA A 73 5.36 -15.88 11.21
N ILE A 74 5.15 -14.89 10.33
CA ILE A 74 4.91 -13.50 10.70
C ILE A 74 3.58 -13.35 11.43
N ASP A 75 2.51 -13.99 10.95
CA ASP A 75 1.19 -13.92 11.59
C ASP A 75 1.19 -14.61 12.96
N GLU A 76 1.91 -15.74 13.11
CA GLU A 76 2.02 -16.48 14.37
C GLU A 76 2.90 -15.77 15.41
N LYS A 77 4.08 -15.27 15.01
CA LYS A 77 5.07 -14.71 15.94
C LYS A 77 5.09 -13.18 16.02
N GLY A 78 4.46 -12.50 15.07
CA GLY A 78 4.49 -11.04 14.93
C GLY A 78 3.42 -10.30 15.73
N PHE A 79 2.56 -10.99 16.50
CA PHE A 79 1.53 -10.33 17.29
C PHE A 79 2.13 -9.37 18.32
N GLY A 80 1.90 -8.07 18.13
CA GLY A 80 2.44 -7.01 18.99
C GLY A 80 3.91 -6.65 18.72
N ALA A 81 4.50 -7.12 17.62
CA ALA A 81 5.85 -6.75 17.16
C ALA A 81 5.79 -5.94 15.85
N ASN A 82 6.79 -5.09 15.64
CA ASN A 82 7.03 -4.48 14.33
C ASN A 82 7.79 -5.47 13.45
N VAL A 83 7.27 -5.77 12.26
CA VAL A 83 7.94 -6.66 11.30
C VAL A 83 8.94 -5.84 10.50
N GLU A 84 10.22 -6.20 10.60
CA GLU A 84 11.32 -5.59 9.88
C GLU A 84 11.74 -6.48 8.72
N VAL A 85 11.82 -5.91 7.51
CA VAL A 85 12.37 -6.57 6.31
C VAL A 85 13.63 -5.82 5.88
N GLU A 86 14.78 -6.48 6.03
CA GLU A 86 16.10 -5.91 5.80
C GLU A 86 16.73 -6.51 4.53
N LEU A 87 17.12 -5.65 3.57
CA LEU A 87 17.91 -6.00 2.39
C LEU A 87 19.36 -5.53 2.59
N ARG A 88 20.32 -6.44 2.55
CA ARG A 88 21.76 -6.12 2.61
C ARG A 88 22.42 -6.35 1.27
N LEU A 89 23.31 -5.43 0.90
CA LEU A 89 24.22 -5.60 -0.23
C LEU A 89 25.58 -6.07 0.29
N GLY A 90 26.18 -7.02 -0.40
CA GLY A 90 27.43 -7.64 0.03
C GLY A 90 28.02 -8.54 -1.03
N ARG A 91 28.85 -9.49 -0.62
CA ARG A 91 29.43 -10.52 -1.49
C ARG A 91 29.25 -11.88 -0.85
N ILE A 92 28.72 -12.83 -1.61
CA ILE A 92 28.75 -14.23 -1.23
C ILE A 92 30.15 -14.75 -1.48
N SER A 93 30.88 -15.00 -0.40
CA SER A 93 32.31 -15.29 -0.42
C SER A 93 32.60 -16.64 0.20
N SER A 94 33.66 -17.28 -0.27
CA SER A 94 34.16 -18.53 0.28
C SER A 94 34.49 -18.38 1.76
N CYS A 95 34.05 -19.32 2.59
CA CYS A 95 34.47 -19.38 4.00
C CYS A 95 35.99 -19.64 4.14
N LEU A 96 36.61 -20.26 3.12
CA LEU A 96 38.03 -20.66 3.13
C LEU A 96 38.95 -19.62 2.51
N GLN A 97 38.53 -18.98 1.40
CA GLN A 97 39.39 -18.09 0.60
C GLN A 97 39.06 -16.61 0.78
N ASP A 98 37.95 -16.28 1.46
CA ASP A 98 37.39 -14.91 1.62
C ASP A 98 37.19 -14.15 0.28
N ALA A 99 37.31 -14.85 -0.83
CA ALA A 99 37.06 -14.38 -2.18
C ALA A 99 35.61 -14.64 -2.57
N ARG A 100 35.02 -13.75 -3.37
CA ARG A 100 33.67 -13.91 -3.91
C ARG A 100 33.56 -15.22 -4.69
N CYS A 101 32.52 -15.99 -4.41
CA CYS A 101 32.22 -17.24 -5.13
C CYS A 101 32.00 -16.97 -6.62
N ARG A 102 32.26 -17.99 -7.46
CA ARG A 102 32.05 -17.92 -8.91
C ARG A 102 30.90 -18.82 -9.32
N PRO A 103 30.19 -18.56 -10.44
CA PRO A 103 29.25 -19.55 -10.97
C PRO A 103 30.01 -20.82 -11.42
N SER A 104 29.33 -21.97 -11.39
CA SER A 104 29.89 -23.26 -11.85
C SER A 104 30.10 -23.34 -13.35
N GLN A 105 29.46 -22.45 -14.12
CA GLN A 105 29.53 -22.35 -15.58
C GLN A 105 29.84 -20.90 -15.98
N GLU A 106 30.72 -20.71 -16.96
CA GLU A 106 30.99 -19.38 -17.53
C GLU A 106 29.86 -18.95 -18.48
N GLY A 107 29.50 -17.66 -18.46
CA GLY A 107 28.46 -17.10 -19.33
C GLY A 107 27.02 -17.35 -18.88
N VAL A 108 26.80 -17.73 -17.61
CA VAL A 108 25.46 -17.94 -17.06
C VAL A 108 24.93 -16.67 -16.41
N ASP A 109 23.77 -16.22 -16.88
CA ASP A 109 23.17 -14.95 -16.49
C ASP A 109 22.19 -15.00 -15.32
N ALA A 110 21.90 -16.20 -14.84
CA ALA A 110 20.85 -16.43 -13.87
C ALA A 110 21.30 -16.17 -12.43
N ALA A 111 20.45 -15.49 -11.66
CA ALA A 111 20.63 -15.37 -10.22
C ALA A 111 20.29 -16.69 -9.52
N VAL A 112 20.99 -16.99 -8.43
CA VAL A 112 20.79 -18.22 -7.65
C VAL A 112 20.38 -17.84 -6.24
N VAL A 113 19.25 -18.39 -5.80
CA VAL A 113 18.73 -18.21 -4.44
C VAL A 113 19.28 -19.32 -3.57
N LEU A 114 19.87 -18.95 -2.44
CA LEU A 114 20.49 -19.88 -1.51
C LEU A 114 19.83 -19.70 -0.13
N SER A 115 19.31 -20.79 0.41
CA SER A 115 18.92 -20.88 1.81
C SER A 115 20.15 -20.90 2.72
N ASP A 116 19.96 -20.67 4.02
CA ASP A 116 21.05 -20.79 5.01
C ASP A 116 21.70 -22.19 5.01
N GLU A 117 20.93 -23.24 4.71
CA GLU A 117 21.42 -24.61 4.59
C GLU A 117 22.25 -24.81 3.32
N GLN A 118 21.81 -24.27 2.19
CA GLN A 118 22.53 -24.32 0.92
C GLN A 118 23.83 -23.50 0.98
N MET A 119 23.81 -22.33 1.62
CA MET A 119 25.01 -21.52 1.88
C MET A 119 26.06 -22.30 2.68
N LYS A 120 25.63 -23.01 3.72
CA LYS A 120 26.52 -23.88 4.52
C LYS A 120 27.03 -25.07 3.72
N ALA A 121 26.16 -25.73 2.95
CA ALA A 121 26.53 -26.88 2.12
C ALA A 121 27.57 -26.53 1.05
N VAL A 122 27.45 -25.34 0.46
CA VAL A 122 28.42 -24.82 -0.51
C VAL A 122 29.65 -24.21 0.17
N GLY A 123 29.68 -24.08 1.50
CA GLY A 123 30.80 -23.52 2.26
C GLY A 123 31.01 -22.02 2.00
N ALA A 124 29.91 -21.28 1.77
CA ALA A 124 29.91 -19.85 1.49
C ALA A 124 29.32 -19.05 2.66
N LYS A 125 29.71 -17.78 2.76
CA LYS A 125 29.19 -16.80 3.72
C LYS A 125 28.83 -15.50 3.02
N PHE A 126 27.78 -14.83 3.48
CA PHE A 126 27.47 -13.48 3.04
C PHE A 126 28.33 -12.47 3.80
N VAL A 127 29.19 -11.75 3.08
CA VAL A 127 30.00 -10.66 3.62
C VAL A 127 29.29 -9.35 3.29
N PRO A 128 28.65 -8.67 4.26
CA PRO A 128 27.94 -7.43 4.01
C PRO A 128 28.91 -6.30 3.69
N GLY A 129 28.57 -5.45 2.72
CA GLY A 129 29.25 -4.20 2.43
C GLY A 129 29.53 -3.93 0.96
N VAL A 130 29.68 -2.64 0.66
CA VAL A 130 29.99 -2.10 -0.68
C VAL A 130 31.17 -1.14 -0.61
N ALA A 131 31.77 -0.81 -1.75
CA ALA A 131 32.82 0.21 -1.83
C ALA A 131 32.26 1.63 -1.61
N ASP A 132 33.09 2.55 -1.10
CA ASP A 132 32.68 3.94 -0.75
C ASP A 132 32.07 4.71 -1.95
N MET A 133 32.69 4.57 -3.13
CA MET A 133 32.20 5.22 -4.35
C MET A 133 30.83 4.70 -4.78
N ASP A 134 30.61 3.40 -4.63
CA ASP A 134 29.34 2.76 -4.96
C ASP A 134 28.28 3.15 -3.92
N TYR A 135 28.64 3.20 -2.64
CA TYR A 135 27.79 3.68 -1.55
C TYR A 135 27.24 5.08 -1.84
N LYS A 136 28.09 6.06 -2.17
CA LYS A 136 27.67 7.43 -2.53
C LYS A 136 26.74 7.48 -3.75
N SER A 137 26.85 6.51 -4.65
CA SER A 137 26.00 6.41 -5.84
C SER A 137 24.65 5.77 -5.51
N PHE A 138 24.64 4.73 -4.68
CA PHE A 138 23.42 4.11 -4.15
C PHE A 138 22.59 5.12 -3.34
N VAL A 139 23.23 5.87 -2.43
CA VAL A 139 22.55 6.88 -1.60
C VAL A 139 21.89 7.95 -2.48
N ARG A 140 22.61 8.51 -3.47
CA ARG A 140 22.02 9.47 -4.41
C ARG A 140 20.85 8.88 -5.21
N GLY A 141 20.93 7.59 -5.58
CA GLY A 141 19.84 6.87 -6.23
C GLY A 141 18.60 6.75 -5.34
N VAL A 142 18.80 6.34 -4.08
CA VAL A 142 17.74 6.24 -3.06
C VAL A 142 17.13 7.61 -2.77
N GLU A 143 17.93 8.65 -2.54
CA GLU A 143 17.47 10.03 -2.37
C GLU A 143 16.63 10.49 -3.57
N GLY A 144 17.10 10.25 -4.80
CA GLY A 144 16.35 10.54 -6.02
C GLY A 144 15.02 9.80 -6.10
N MET A 145 14.96 8.57 -5.59
CA MET A 145 13.74 7.77 -5.54
C MET A 145 12.73 8.22 -4.48
N LEU A 146 13.20 8.86 -3.40
CA LEU A 146 12.39 9.27 -2.24
C LEU A 146 11.98 10.75 -2.25
N ARG A 147 12.44 11.55 -3.22
CA ARG A 147 12.09 12.98 -3.35
C ARG A 147 10.58 13.28 -3.44
N GLY A 148 9.74 12.28 -3.73
CA GLY A 148 8.30 12.42 -3.81
C GLY A 148 7.52 12.15 -2.51
N ASP A 149 8.17 11.69 -1.43
CA ASP A 149 7.50 11.02 -0.30
C ASP A 149 7.69 11.73 1.07
N ALA A 150 7.68 13.07 1.08
CA ALA A 150 7.86 13.91 2.28
C ALA A 150 9.12 13.54 3.11
N TYR A 151 10.28 13.62 2.45
CA TYR A 151 11.61 13.34 2.98
C TYR A 151 11.92 14.03 4.31
N SER A 152 12.31 13.23 5.32
CA SER A 152 13.02 13.72 6.51
C SER A 152 14.28 12.87 6.77
N GLU A 153 15.42 13.55 6.94
CA GLU A 153 16.68 12.92 7.34
C GLU A 153 16.67 12.75 8.87
N HIS A 154 16.79 11.52 9.35
CA HIS A 154 16.86 11.20 10.78
C HIS A 154 18.23 10.60 11.10
N LYS A 155 18.99 11.25 11.99
CA LYS A 155 20.30 10.77 12.44
C LYS A 155 20.16 10.11 13.81
N GLU A 156 20.51 8.84 13.89
CA GLU A 156 20.39 8.03 15.09
C GLU A 156 21.74 7.42 15.44
N LYS A 157 22.22 7.67 16.67
CA LYS A 157 23.39 6.99 17.22
C LYS A 157 22.94 6.11 18.37
N GLN A 158 23.33 4.83 18.34
CA GLN A 158 22.95 3.85 19.36
C GLN A 158 24.11 2.94 19.71
N VAL A 159 24.14 2.50 20.97
CA VAL A 159 24.96 1.37 21.42
C VAL A 159 24.02 0.20 21.71
N VAL A 160 24.28 -0.93 21.06
CA VAL A 160 23.45 -2.13 21.17
C VAL A 160 24.29 -3.28 21.71
N HIS A 161 23.93 -3.75 22.91
CA HIS A 161 24.50 -4.94 23.53
C HIS A 161 23.62 -6.14 23.19
N ASN A 162 24.11 -7.05 22.35
CA ASN A 162 23.38 -8.27 22.01
C ASN A 162 23.60 -9.32 23.10
N MET A 163 22.51 -9.93 23.55
CA MET A 163 22.46 -10.92 24.61
C MET A 163 21.93 -12.24 24.05
N ALA A 164 22.07 -13.31 24.83
CA ALA A 164 21.48 -14.60 24.49
C ALA A 164 19.95 -14.51 24.30
N GLN A 165 19.39 -15.46 23.54
CA GLN A 165 17.95 -15.61 23.30
C GLN A 165 17.29 -14.38 22.63
N SER A 166 17.95 -13.76 21.63
CA SER A 166 17.38 -12.68 20.83
C SER A 166 17.06 -11.38 21.61
N LYS A 167 17.56 -11.25 22.84
CA LYS A 167 17.46 -10.04 23.65
C LYS A 167 18.61 -9.09 23.31
N ARG A 168 18.33 -7.80 23.27
CA ARG A 168 19.34 -6.76 23.12
C ARG A 168 19.06 -5.60 24.07
N ILE A 169 20.10 -5.00 24.61
CA ILE A 169 20.01 -3.75 25.35
C ILE A 169 20.41 -2.62 24.40
N VAL A 170 19.51 -1.66 24.20
CA VAL A 170 19.67 -0.52 23.31
C VAL A 170 19.83 0.73 24.18
N GLN A 171 20.88 1.50 23.92
CA GLN A 171 21.11 2.82 24.51
C GLN A 171 21.21 3.84 23.38
N ASP A 172 20.29 4.80 23.37
CA ASP A 172 20.38 5.95 22.47
C ASP A 172 21.56 6.83 22.88
N VAL A 173 22.26 7.38 21.91
CA VAL A 173 23.35 8.33 22.10
C VAL A 173 22.94 9.62 21.44
N ASP A 174 22.89 10.69 22.21
CA ASP A 174 22.60 12.02 21.68
C ASP A 174 23.66 12.38 20.62
N PRO A 175 23.27 12.63 19.35
CA PRO A 175 24.22 12.90 18.28
C PRO A 175 25.04 14.17 18.48
N GLN A 176 24.55 15.14 19.27
CA GLN A 176 25.20 16.43 19.52
C GLN A 176 26.09 16.39 20.77
N THR A 177 25.63 15.74 21.84
CA THR A 177 26.33 15.73 23.13
C THR A 177 27.14 14.45 23.40
N ASN A 178 26.98 13.41 22.58
CA ASN A 178 27.52 12.06 22.77
C ASN A 178 27.17 11.42 24.13
N MET A 179 26.21 11.99 24.87
CA MET A 179 25.74 11.41 26.12
C MET A 179 24.85 10.20 25.85
N ARG A 180 25.01 9.15 26.67
CA ARG A 180 24.21 7.93 26.57
C ARG A 180 22.91 8.09 27.33
N GLY A 181 21.81 7.75 26.69
CA GLY A 181 20.47 7.67 27.27
C GLY A 181 20.27 6.42 28.13
N LYS A 182 19.06 6.27 28.66
CA LYS A 182 18.70 5.14 29.53
C LYS A 182 18.75 3.81 28.76
N PRO A 183 19.29 2.72 29.34
CA PRO A 183 19.28 1.40 28.72
C PRO A 183 17.86 0.83 28.63
N MET A 184 17.48 0.40 27.42
CA MET A 184 16.20 -0.21 27.12
C MET A 184 16.40 -1.64 26.65
N VAL A 185 15.56 -2.57 27.08
CA VAL A 185 15.58 -3.96 26.64
C VAL A 185 14.62 -4.13 25.47
N GLN A 186 15.10 -4.77 24.40
CA GLN A 186 14.31 -5.11 23.23
C GLN A 186 14.52 -6.58 22.87
N VAL A 187 13.46 -7.24 22.39
CA VAL A 187 13.58 -8.56 21.78
C VAL A 187 13.50 -8.39 20.28
N LYS A 188 14.52 -8.86 19.56
CA LYS A 188 14.53 -8.92 18.09
C LYS A 188 14.74 -10.36 17.64
N GLU A 189 13.66 -10.99 17.22
CA GLU A 189 13.70 -12.38 16.74
C GLU A 189 13.83 -12.39 15.22
N ARG A 190 14.87 -13.01 14.68
CA ARG A 190 14.99 -13.22 13.23
C ARG A 190 14.13 -14.41 12.82
N LEU A 191 13.16 -14.17 11.94
CA LEU A 191 12.26 -15.21 11.46
C LEU A 191 12.89 -16.04 10.33
N GLY A 192 13.67 -15.40 9.44
CA GLY A 192 14.33 -16.11 8.35
C GLY A 192 15.21 -15.22 7.48
N SER A 193 15.93 -15.84 6.54
CA SER A 193 16.63 -15.15 5.46
C SER A 193 16.87 -15.99 4.21
N ILE A 194 17.04 -15.28 3.10
CA ILE A 194 17.56 -15.81 1.84
C ILE A 194 18.78 -15.01 1.38
N ASP A 195 19.69 -15.68 0.69
CA ASP A 195 20.82 -15.10 -0.01
C ASP A 195 20.61 -15.22 -1.51
N ILE A 196 20.98 -14.19 -2.27
CA ILE A 196 20.81 -14.17 -3.72
C ILE A 196 22.16 -13.87 -4.35
N PHE A 197 22.72 -14.89 -4.98
CA PHE A 197 23.96 -14.81 -5.74
C PHE A 197 23.68 -14.26 -7.14
N MET A 198 24.37 -13.19 -7.52
CA MET A 198 24.15 -12.47 -8.78
C MET A 198 25.44 -12.38 -9.59
N PRO A 199 25.75 -13.37 -10.46
CA PRO A 199 27.03 -13.49 -11.14
C PRO A 199 27.47 -12.24 -11.94
N HIS A 200 26.52 -11.52 -12.55
CA HIS A 200 26.77 -10.31 -13.36
C HIS A 200 26.77 -9.00 -12.58
N CYS A 201 26.34 -9.04 -11.34
CA CYS A 201 26.38 -7.87 -10.48
C CYS A 201 27.70 -7.84 -9.71
N GLN A 202 28.18 -6.65 -9.36
CA GLN A 202 29.37 -6.47 -8.51
C GLN A 202 29.12 -6.91 -7.06
N TYR A 203 27.85 -6.93 -6.65
CA TYR A 203 27.38 -7.24 -5.31
C TYR A 203 26.23 -8.27 -5.38
N ASP A 204 26.12 -9.05 -4.32
CA ASP A 204 25.06 -10.01 -4.04
C ASP A 204 24.10 -9.42 -3.00
N CYS A 205 22.93 -10.05 -2.82
CA CYS A 205 21.89 -9.56 -1.91
C CYS A 205 21.57 -10.57 -0.81
N ARG A 206 21.26 -10.09 0.38
CA ARG A 206 20.63 -10.88 1.45
C ARG A 206 19.35 -10.22 1.88
N VAL A 207 18.26 -10.96 1.96
CA VAL A 207 17.00 -10.50 2.53
C VAL A 207 16.73 -11.24 3.83
N SER A 208 16.38 -10.51 4.89
CA SER A 208 16.03 -11.08 6.18
C SER A 208 14.80 -10.44 6.78
N ILE A 209 14.02 -11.25 7.50
CA ILE A 209 12.82 -10.81 8.21
C ILE A 209 13.04 -11.00 9.70
N SER A 210 12.70 -9.99 10.49
CA SER A 210 12.75 -10.04 11.95
C SER A 210 11.50 -9.43 12.58
N CYS A 211 11.10 -9.94 13.74
CA CYS A 211 10.09 -9.31 14.60
C CYS A 211 10.78 -8.51 15.70
N GLU A 212 10.52 -7.21 15.74
CA GLU A 212 10.99 -6.30 16.77
C GLU A 212 9.86 -6.01 17.78
N PHE A 213 9.99 -6.55 18.99
CA PHE A 213 9.02 -6.32 20.04
C PHE A 213 9.25 -4.96 20.71
N PRO A 214 8.20 -4.33 21.29
CA PRO A 214 8.30 -3.04 21.96
C PRO A 214 9.38 -3.02 23.04
N MET A 215 10.15 -1.92 23.07
CA MET A 215 11.18 -1.69 24.07
C MET A 215 10.58 -1.60 25.47
N ARG A 216 11.26 -2.20 26.45
CA ARG A 216 10.91 -2.14 27.88
C ARG A 216 12.05 -1.54 28.66
N GLN A 217 11.75 -0.87 29.77
CA GLN A 217 12.80 -0.40 30.68
C GLN A 217 13.54 -1.60 31.28
N LEU A 218 14.85 -1.48 31.43
CA LEU A 218 15.64 -2.46 32.14
C LEU A 218 15.26 -2.43 33.64
N GLU A 219 14.83 -3.55 34.19
CA GLU A 219 14.64 -3.73 35.63
C GLU A 219 15.98 -4.18 36.24
N GLY A 220 16.61 -3.33 37.05
CA GLY A 220 17.92 -3.57 37.68
C GLY A 220 19.06 -2.71 37.13
N ASP A 221 20.28 -2.90 37.63
CA ASP A 221 21.47 -2.21 37.13
C ASP A 221 22.14 -2.99 35.99
N MET A 222 22.72 -2.29 35.01
CA MET A 222 23.44 -2.87 33.87
C MET A 222 24.60 -3.78 34.31
N SER A 223 25.14 -3.54 35.51
CA SER A 223 26.22 -4.31 36.13
C SER A 223 25.79 -5.72 36.58
N GLU A 224 24.49 -5.96 36.75
CA GLU A 224 23.91 -7.24 37.20
C GLU A 224 23.50 -8.15 36.03
N MET A 225 23.63 -7.67 34.79
CA MET A 225 23.29 -8.40 33.56
C MET A 225 24.43 -9.34 33.11
N PRO A 226 24.12 -10.46 32.42
CA PRO A 226 25.12 -11.30 31.79
C PRO A 226 26.01 -10.53 30.80
N ALA A 227 27.25 -10.98 30.58
CA ALA A 227 28.13 -10.35 29.60
C ALA A 227 27.51 -10.42 28.19
N ALA A 228 27.53 -9.29 27.47
CA ALA A 228 27.02 -9.21 26.11
C ALA A 228 27.86 -10.09 25.16
N GLU A 229 27.20 -10.84 24.28
CA GLU A 229 27.87 -11.66 23.26
C GLU A 229 28.59 -10.78 22.23
N ASN A 230 28.02 -9.60 21.93
CA ASN A 230 28.59 -8.64 20.99
C ASN A 230 28.04 -7.23 21.26
N ILE A 231 28.91 -6.23 21.28
CA ILE A 231 28.55 -4.81 21.40
C ILE A 231 28.69 -4.14 20.03
N ARG A 232 27.61 -3.51 19.56
CA ARG A 232 27.59 -2.80 18.28
C ARG A 232 27.34 -1.33 18.49
N HIS A 233 28.22 -0.51 17.93
CA HIS A 233 27.98 0.91 17.73
C HIS A 233 27.24 1.08 16.40
N LYS A 234 26.07 1.71 16.43
CA LYS A 234 25.26 2.02 15.26
C LYS A 234 25.30 3.52 15.03
N ASP A 235 25.86 3.93 13.90
CA ASP A 235 25.70 5.28 13.36
C ASP A 235 24.82 5.16 12.11
N ARG A 236 23.60 5.70 12.20
CA ARG A 236 22.55 5.52 11.19
C ARG A 236 22.08 6.87 10.68
N VAL A 237 21.99 6.95 9.36
CA VAL A 237 21.24 8.00 8.68
C VAL A 237 20.04 7.34 8.03
N SER A 238 18.85 7.65 8.51
CA SER A 238 17.61 7.11 7.97
C SER A 238 16.93 8.16 7.10
N ALA A 239 16.48 7.75 5.91
CA ALA A 239 15.50 8.49 5.14
C ALA A 239 14.11 8.00 5.53
N VAL A 240 13.30 8.87 6.13
CA VAL A 240 11.97 8.53 6.62
C VAL A 240 10.91 9.19 5.74
N GLY A 241 10.13 8.37 5.04
CA GLY A 241 8.90 8.74 4.34
C GLY A 241 7.65 8.30 5.13
N ARG A 242 6.44 8.46 4.55
CA ARG A 242 5.17 8.19 5.24
C ARG A 242 4.99 6.73 5.66
N ASP A 243 5.33 5.79 4.76
CA ASP A 243 5.13 4.33 4.94
C ASP A 243 6.44 3.52 4.82
N LEU A 244 7.56 4.22 4.65
CA LEU A 244 8.87 3.64 4.37
C LEU A 244 9.94 4.31 5.23
N ARG A 245 10.70 3.49 5.96
CA ARG A 245 11.98 3.89 6.56
C ARG A 245 13.08 3.18 5.78
N VAL A 246 13.94 3.97 5.13
CA VAL A 246 15.18 3.44 4.54
C VAL A 246 16.32 3.81 5.47
N ASP A 247 16.78 2.84 6.23
CA ASP A 247 18.00 3.01 7.01
C ASP A 247 19.21 2.92 6.09
N LEU A 248 20.17 3.82 6.28
CA LEU A 248 21.52 3.72 5.73
C LEU A 248 22.44 3.65 6.94
N THR A 249 22.85 2.43 7.29
CA THR A 249 23.81 2.24 8.38
C THR A 249 25.22 2.44 7.83
N ASN A 250 26.04 3.25 8.51
CA ASN A 250 27.47 3.31 8.25
C ASN A 250 28.19 2.56 9.38
N GLN A 251 28.86 1.46 9.06
CA GLN A 251 29.76 0.80 10.01
C GLN A 251 31.17 0.77 9.41
N PRO A 252 32.07 1.66 9.87
CA PRO A 252 33.48 1.51 9.53
C PRO A 252 34.02 0.24 10.21
N ASP A 253 34.59 -0.66 9.43
CA ASP A 253 35.43 -1.74 9.99
C ASP A 253 36.74 -1.14 10.56
N GLU A 254 37.40 -1.84 11.49
CA GLU A 254 38.65 -1.40 12.16
C GLU A 254 39.79 -1.03 11.19
N ASN A 255 39.69 -1.45 9.92
CA ASN A 255 40.66 -1.17 8.86
C ASN A 255 40.18 -0.15 7.81
N GLY A 256 39.00 0.46 7.97
CA GLY A 256 38.50 1.55 7.10
C GLY A 256 38.21 1.18 5.63
N GLN A 257 38.13 -0.11 5.29
CA GLN A 257 38.08 -0.58 3.88
C GLN A 257 36.75 -1.20 3.42
N SER A 258 35.72 -1.32 4.26
CA SER A 258 34.41 -1.88 3.87
C SER A 258 33.26 -1.12 4.53
N TRP A 259 32.23 -0.78 3.75
CA TRP A 259 31.08 0.04 4.16
C TRP A 259 29.80 -0.82 4.14
N LYS A 260 29.24 -1.15 5.31
CA LYS A 260 28.09 -2.07 5.43
C LYS A 260 26.76 -1.38 5.15
N CYS A 261 26.16 -1.62 3.98
CA CYS A 261 24.81 -1.14 3.67
C CYS A 261 23.75 -2.15 4.14
N ALA A 262 22.83 -1.70 5.00
CA ALA A 262 21.57 -2.38 5.28
C ALA A 262 20.47 -1.44 4.84
N ILE A 263 19.74 -1.77 3.77
CA ILE A 263 18.61 -1.03 3.23
C ILE A 263 17.34 -1.71 3.75
N GLU A 264 16.57 -1.04 4.61
CA GLU A 264 15.20 -1.47 4.90
C GLU A 264 14.30 -1.07 3.73
N MET A 265 13.66 -2.05 3.10
CA MET A 265 12.80 -1.83 1.94
C MET A 265 11.41 -2.40 2.21
N SER A 266 10.46 -1.55 2.62
CA SER A 266 9.03 -1.89 2.53
C SER A 266 8.41 -1.52 1.16
N SER A 267 9.10 -0.73 0.31
CA SER A 267 8.46 -0.18 -0.91
C SER A 267 9.26 -0.26 -2.23
N LEU A 268 10.46 -0.87 -2.27
CA LEU A 268 11.18 -1.10 -3.55
C LEU A 268 10.57 -2.25 -4.37
N LEU A 269 9.80 -3.13 -3.73
CA LEU A 269 8.97 -4.13 -4.41
C LEU A 269 7.98 -3.45 -5.38
N TRP A 270 7.58 -2.21 -5.11
CA TRP A 270 6.60 -1.49 -5.92
C TRP A 270 7.08 -1.12 -7.33
N LYS A 271 8.35 -0.75 -7.46
CA LYS A 271 8.91 -0.40 -8.78
C LYS A 271 9.29 -1.63 -9.59
N MET A 272 9.56 -2.77 -8.94
CA MET A 272 9.83 -4.02 -9.65
C MET A 272 8.56 -4.80 -10.03
N VAL A 273 7.42 -4.67 -9.33
CA VAL A 273 6.11 -5.25 -9.77
C VAL A 273 5.76 -4.92 -11.23
N LYS A 274 6.29 -3.82 -11.77
CA LYS A 274 6.19 -3.45 -13.20
C LYS A 274 6.82 -4.48 -14.17
N TYR A 275 7.86 -5.19 -13.73
CA TYR A 275 8.59 -6.23 -14.48
C TYR A 275 8.15 -7.66 -14.16
N PHE A 276 7.60 -7.93 -12.98
CA PHE A 276 7.19 -9.27 -12.49
C PHE A 276 5.90 -9.84 -13.02
N MET A 277 5.26 -9.13 -13.93
CA MET A 277 4.03 -9.54 -14.54
C MET A 277 4.22 -9.76 -16.04
N PRO A 278 5.22 -10.53 -16.56
CA PRO A 278 5.30 -10.72 -18.01
C PRO A 278 4.05 -11.43 -18.54
N ASN A 279 3.41 -12.27 -17.70
CA ASN A 279 2.28 -13.12 -18.10
C ASN A 279 0.95 -12.87 -17.39
N SER A 280 0.88 -12.07 -16.33
CA SER A 280 -0.37 -11.75 -15.60
C SER A 280 -1.22 -10.70 -16.34
N GLY A 281 -1.52 -11.06 -17.57
CA GLY A 281 -2.34 -10.33 -18.51
C GLY A 281 -1.48 -9.84 -19.67
N GLN A 282 -1.17 -10.71 -20.63
CA GLN A 282 -0.89 -10.20 -21.97
C GLN A 282 -2.10 -9.39 -22.48
N ALA A 283 -3.34 -9.71 -22.09
CA ALA A 283 -4.50 -8.84 -22.28
C ALA A 283 -4.46 -7.55 -21.41
N PHE A 284 -4.19 -7.65 -20.10
CA PHE A 284 -4.09 -6.49 -19.19
C PHE A 284 -3.02 -5.49 -19.64
N LYS A 285 -1.81 -5.96 -19.98
CA LYS A 285 -0.68 -5.16 -20.48
C LYS A 285 -0.85 -4.71 -21.94
N ARG A 286 -1.39 -5.52 -22.87
CA ARG A 286 -1.59 -5.08 -24.27
C ARG A 286 -2.75 -4.09 -24.42
N HIS A 287 -3.85 -4.26 -23.68
CA HIS A 287 -5.00 -3.34 -23.78
C HIS A 287 -4.78 -2.07 -22.95
N LEU A 288 -4.32 -2.15 -21.68
CA LEU A 288 -4.04 -0.93 -20.91
C LEU A 288 -2.77 -0.19 -21.36
N GLY A 289 -1.77 -0.90 -21.89
CA GLY A 289 -0.60 -0.29 -22.53
C GLY A 289 -0.93 0.50 -23.79
N ARG A 290 -2.10 0.25 -24.41
CA ARG A 290 -2.65 1.05 -25.52
C ARG A 290 -3.67 2.11 -25.08
N LEU A 291 -4.27 1.97 -23.90
CA LEU A 291 -5.36 2.82 -23.42
C LEU A 291 -4.96 3.81 -22.31
N GLY A 292 -3.81 3.64 -21.66
CA GLY A 292 -3.37 4.47 -20.54
C GLY A 292 -2.04 5.19 -20.82
N ILE A 293 -1.95 6.45 -20.38
CA ILE A 293 -0.65 7.10 -20.20
C ILE A 293 0.12 6.28 -19.15
N ARG A 294 1.34 5.84 -19.45
CA ARG A 294 2.21 5.10 -18.52
C ARG A 294 2.20 5.79 -17.14
N GLY A 295 1.72 5.10 -16.11
CA GLY A 295 1.69 5.60 -14.72
C GLY A 295 0.39 6.28 -14.26
N LYS A 296 -0.70 6.23 -15.03
CA LYS A 296 -2.04 6.69 -14.59
C LYS A 296 -3.03 5.55 -14.49
N PHE A 297 -3.96 5.63 -13.53
CA PHE A 297 -5.06 4.66 -13.40
C PHE A 297 -5.98 4.71 -14.61
N SER A 298 -6.24 3.54 -15.17
CA SER A 298 -6.96 3.39 -16.43
C SER A 298 -8.48 3.37 -16.28
N GLY A 299 -9.02 3.45 -15.07
CA GLY A 299 -10.48 3.46 -14.88
C GLY A 299 -11.15 4.71 -15.43
N THR A 300 -12.37 4.54 -15.96
CA THR A 300 -13.21 5.64 -16.46
C THR A 300 -13.58 6.60 -15.32
N MET A 301 -13.14 7.85 -15.37
CA MET A 301 -13.37 8.88 -14.35
C MET A 301 -14.51 9.83 -14.75
N PRO A 302 -15.58 9.94 -13.95
CA PRO A 302 -16.71 10.81 -14.27
C PRO A 302 -16.45 12.29 -13.96
N VAL A 303 -17.08 13.18 -14.75
CA VAL A 303 -17.08 14.64 -14.57
C VAL A 303 -18.35 15.12 -13.87
N GLY A 304 -18.31 16.31 -13.26
CA GLY A 304 -19.46 16.87 -12.55
C GLY A 304 -20.65 17.14 -13.49
N PHE A 305 -21.84 16.69 -13.12
CA PHE A 305 -23.08 16.97 -13.82
C PHE A 305 -23.42 18.45 -13.70
N ALA A 306 -23.92 19.04 -14.79
CA ALA A 306 -24.26 20.45 -14.87
C ALA A 306 -25.44 20.63 -15.83
N ARG A 307 -26.14 21.77 -15.78
CA ARG A 307 -27.39 21.96 -16.53
C ARG A 307 -27.23 21.81 -18.03
N TRP A 308 -26.08 22.21 -18.58
CA TRP A 308 -25.80 22.04 -20.02
C TRP A 308 -25.68 20.57 -20.45
N HIS A 309 -25.50 19.63 -19.52
CA HIS A 309 -25.52 18.20 -19.82
C HIS A 309 -26.95 17.63 -19.93
N ILE A 310 -27.98 18.35 -19.50
CA ILE A 310 -29.36 17.85 -19.51
C ILE A 310 -29.81 17.49 -20.94
N PRO A 311 -29.65 18.35 -21.98
CA PRO A 311 -30.01 17.97 -23.34
C PRO A 311 -29.22 16.76 -23.86
N LEU A 312 -27.95 16.62 -23.45
CA LEU A 312 -27.11 15.47 -23.80
C LEU A 312 -27.67 14.16 -23.22
N VAL A 313 -28.03 14.17 -21.92
CA VAL A 313 -28.58 12.97 -21.25
C VAL A 313 -29.97 12.62 -21.78
N GLN A 314 -30.80 13.61 -22.13
CA GLN A 314 -32.11 13.38 -22.72
C GLN A 314 -32.04 12.80 -24.15
N SER A 315 -31.05 13.22 -24.95
CA SER A 315 -30.94 12.86 -26.37
C SER A 315 -30.18 11.57 -26.62
N ARG A 316 -29.43 11.05 -25.65
CA ARG A 316 -28.61 9.83 -25.79
C ARG A 316 -29.06 8.72 -24.85
N GLU A 317 -28.64 7.50 -25.13
CA GLU A 317 -28.80 6.38 -24.20
C GLU A 317 -27.87 6.54 -23.01
N TYR A 318 -28.46 6.88 -21.87
CA TYR A 318 -27.81 6.94 -20.58
C TYR A 318 -28.47 5.97 -19.61
N PHE A 319 -27.62 5.36 -18.77
CA PHE A 319 -28.00 4.59 -17.63
C PHE A 319 -27.64 5.34 -16.35
N VAL A 320 -28.48 5.22 -15.33
CA VAL A 320 -28.33 5.88 -14.04
C VAL A 320 -28.33 4.87 -12.90
N SER A 321 -27.56 5.17 -11.87
CA SER A 321 -27.47 4.40 -10.63
C SER A 321 -27.01 5.34 -9.51
N GLU A 322 -27.22 4.94 -8.26
CA GLU A 322 -26.69 5.63 -7.08
C GLU A 322 -25.17 5.79 -7.18
N LYS A 323 -24.63 6.89 -6.67
CA LYS A 323 -23.19 7.05 -6.54
C LYS A 323 -22.75 6.46 -5.20
N THR A 324 -22.19 5.26 -5.29
CA THR A 324 -21.65 4.55 -4.14
C THR A 324 -20.58 5.39 -3.43
N ASP A 325 -20.61 5.35 -2.10
CA ASP A 325 -19.62 5.98 -1.22
C ASP A 325 -18.66 4.88 -0.71
N GLY A 326 -17.83 4.37 -1.62
CA GLY A 326 -16.82 3.35 -1.34
C GLY A 326 -15.45 3.72 -1.87
N VAL A 327 -14.50 2.78 -1.75
CA VAL A 327 -13.17 2.94 -2.36
C VAL A 327 -13.13 2.18 -3.68
N ARG A 328 -12.86 2.90 -4.77
CA ARG A 328 -12.85 2.32 -6.11
C ARG A 328 -11.60 1.48 -6.36
N TYR A 329 -11.82 0.27 -6.87
CA TYR A 329 -10.76 -0.65 -7.25
C TYR A 329 -11.13 -1.39 -8.53
N PHE A 330 -10.12 -1.78 -9.31
CA PHE A 330 -10.29 -2.95 -10.16
C PHE A 330 -10.11 -4.21 -9.34
N LEU A 331 -10.92 -5.24 -9.58
CA LEU A 331 -10.68 -6.58 -9.10
C LEU A 331 -10.08 -7.39 -10.24
N VAL A 332 -8.88 -7.90 -10.03
CA VAL A 332 -8.08 -8.56 -11.08
C VAL A 332 -7.69 -9.95 -10.61
N VAL A 333 -8.02 -10.96 -11.42
CA VAL A 333 -7.55 -12.34 -11.24
C VAL A 333 -6.41 -12.56 -12.22
N ALA A 334 -5.19 -12.75 -11.70
CA ALA A 334 -4.03 -12.96 -12.54
C ALA A 334 -2.92 -13.72 -11.82
N GLY A 335 -2.15 -14.53 -12.53
CA GLY A 335 -1.00 -15.26 -12.02
C GLY A 335 -1.35 -16.22 -10.87
N GLY A 336 -2.56 -16.80 -10.89
CA GLY A 336 -3.01 -17.68 -9.79
C GLY A 336 -3.26 -16.94 -8.48
N THR A 337 -3.54 -15.63 -8.53
CA THR A 337 -3.96 -14.82 -7.39
C THR A 337 -5.09 -13.85 -7.77
N THR A 338 -5.71 -13.23 -6.77
CA THR A 338 -6.69 -12.16 -6.95
C THR A 338 -6.26 -10.93 -6.15
N VAL A 339 -6.22 -9.78 -6.82
CA VAL A 339 -5.80 -8.52 -6.23
C VAL A 339 -6.83 -7.43 -6.50
N LEU A 340 -6.89 -6.44 -5.62
CA LEU A 340 -7.60 -5.20 -5.87
C LEU A 340 -6.58 -4.14 -6.30
N VAL A 341 -6.88 -3.37 -7.35
CA VAL A 341 -5.99 -2.35 -7.91
C VAL A 341 -6.61 -0.96 -7.75
N ASP A 342 -5.95 -0.08 -7.00
CA ASP A 342 -6.42 1.27 -6.70
C ASP A 342 -6.12 2.31 -7.79
N ARG A 343 -6.48 3.58 -7.51
CA ARG A 343 -6.27 4.72 -8.41
C ARG A 343 -4.81 5.15 -8.58
N SER A 344 -3.89 4.68 -7.75
CA SER A 344 -2.45 4.82 -7.93
C SER A 344 -1.84 3.67 -8.75
N ASN A 345 -2.70 2.77 -9.27
CA ASN A 345 -2.36 1.46 -9.83
C ASN A 345 -1.77 0.50 -8.81
N ALA A 346 -2.20 0.63 -7.55
CA ALA A 346 -1.76 -0.22 -6.49
C ALA A 346 -2.57 -1.48 -6.29
N ALA A 347 -1.93 -2.62 -6.62
CA ALA A 347 -2.35 -3.95 -6.23
C ALA A 347 -2.17 -4.17 -4.72
N PHE A 348 -3.24 -4.57 -4.05
CA PHE A 348 -3.22 -5.03 -2.65
C PHE A 348 -4.10 -6.27 -2.50
N ALA A 349 -3.72 -7.11 -1.54
CA ALA A 349 -4.53 -8.24 -1.11
C ALA A 349 -5.52 -7.79 -0.01
N ALA A 350 -6.65 -8.47 0.08
CA ALA A 350 -7.66 -8.25 1.12
C ALA A 350 -8.27 -9.59 1.52
N SER A 351 -8.83 -9.64 2.74
CA SER A 351 -9.46 -10.85 3.25
C SER A 351 -10.56 -11.35 2.31
N GLY A 352 -10.51 -12.63 1.98
CA GLY A 352 -11.47 -13.29 1.10
C GLY A 352 -11.23 -13.14 -0.40
N LEU A 353 -10.14 -12.47 -0.83
CA LEU A 353 -9.73 -12.46 -2.24
C LEU A 353 -9.10 -13.80 -2.66
N ASP A 354 -8.38 -14.47 -1.78
CA ASP A 354 -7.59 -15.67 -2.12
C ASP A 354 -8.45 -16.83 -2.67
N LEU A 355 -9.73 -16.88 -2.32
CA LEU A 355 -10.69 -17.86 -2.82
C LEU A 355 -11.31 -17.46 -4.17
N LEU A 356 -11.24 -16.17 -4.54
CA LEU A 356 -11.81 -15.70 -5.80
C LEU A 356 -11.11 -16.29 -7.01
N LYS A 357 -9.80 -16.56 -6.94
CA LYS A 357 -9.05 -17.23 -8.01
C LYS A 357 -9.55 -18.64 -8.33
N LEU A 358 -10.26 -19.28 -7.39
CA LEU A 358 -10.80 -20.63 -7.57
C LEU A 358 -12.16 -20.60 -8.30
N VAL A 359 -12.87 -19.47 -8.24
CA VAL A 359 -14.23 -19.33 -8.78
C VAL A 359 -14.29 -18.40 -9.99
N LEU A 360 -13.38 -17.45 -10.11
CA LEU A 360 -13.28 -16.52 -11.22
C LEU A 360 -12.19 -16.96 -12.19
N PRO A 361 -12.42 -16.91 -13.52
CA PRO A 361 -11.40 -17.22 -14.51
C PRO A 361 -10.17 -16.31 -14.41
N GLU A 362 -9.00 -16.89 -14.68
CA GLU A 362 -7.75 -16.15 -14.89
C GLU A 362 -7.95 -15.06 -15.97
N GLY A 363 -7.45 -13.84 -15.73
CA GLY A 363 -7.63 -12.70 -16.62
C GLY A 363 -8.92 -11.90 -16.41
N THR A 364 -9.77 -12.29 -15.45
CA THR A 364 -10.96 -11.49 -15.08
C THR A 364 -10.55 -10.11 -14.57
N VAL A 365 -11.21 -9.06 -15.09
CA VAL A 365 -11.04 -7.67 -14.63
C VAL A 365 -12.42 -7.02 -14.47
N LEU A 366 -12.78 -6.71 -13.22
CA LEU A 366 -14.01 -6.00 -12.85
C LEU A 366 -13.70 -4.57 -12.39
N ASP A 367 -14.54 -3.59 -12.75
CA ASP A 367 -14.47 -2.22 -12.23
C ASP A 367 -15.58 -2.01 -11.21
N GLY A 368 -15.20 -1.65 -9.99
CA GLY A 368 -16.12 -1.63 -8.86
C GLY A 368 -15.65 -0.78 -7.69
N GLU A 369 -16.44 -0.78 -6.63
CA GLU A 369 -16.06 -0.18 -5.35
C GLU A 369 -16.13 -1.21 -4.22
N LEU A 370 -15.16 -1.16 -3.31
CA LEU A 370 -15.22 -1.88 -2.04
C LEU A 370 -15.99 -1.02 -1.03
N VAL A 371 -17.04 -1.60 -0.46
CA VAL A 371 -18.05 -0.88 0.32
C VAL A 371 -18.37 -1.66 1.59
N PHE A 372 -18.59 -0.95 2.70
CA PHE A 372 -19.09 -1.59 3.92
C PHE A 372 -20.61 -1.76 3.85
N HIS A 373 -21.08 -3.01 3.81
CA HIS A 373 -22.49 -3.34 3.75
C HIS A 373 -23.15 -3.09 5.12
N GLN A 374 -24.09 -2.15 5.17
CA GLN A 374 -24.66 -1.65 6.42
C GLN A 374 -25.56 -2.67 7.13
N LYS A 375 -26.16 -3.61 6.39
CA LYS A 375 -27.00 -4.67 6.95
C LYS A 375 -26.19 -5.87 7.42
N ASP A 376 -25.28 -6.37 6.58
CA ASP A 376 -24.51 -7.59 6.88
C ASP A 376 -23.21 -7.32 7.65
N LYS A 377 -22.88 -6.04 7.87
CA LYS A 377 -21.72 -5.58 8.63
C LYS A 377 -20.38 -6.16 8.15
N ARG A 378 -20.23 -6.31 6.83
CA ARG A 378 -19.00 -6.79 6.18
C ARG A 378 -18.69 -5.98 4.92
N TYR A 379 -17.44 -6.01 4.48
CA TYR A 379 -17.06 -5.44 3.19
C TYR A 379 -17.57 -6.32 2.03
N VAL A 380 -18.04 -5.65 0.98
CA VAL A 380 -18.51 -6.24 -0.28
C VAL A 380 -17.93 -5.45 -1.45
N PHE A 381 -17.66 -6.12 -2.56
CA PHE A 381 -17.22 -5.48 -3.79
C PHE A 381 -18.43 -5.30 -4.73
N ILE A 382 -18.83 -4.05 -4.95
CA ILE A 382 -19.92 -3.72 -5.87
C ILE A 382 -19.32 -3.43 -7.25
N SER A 383 -19.38 -4.41 -8.14
CA SER A 383 -18.96 -4.29 -9.53
C SER A 383 -19.99 -3.49 -10.33
N PHE A 384 -19.54 -2.46 -11.04
CA PHE A 384 -20.40 -1.61 -11.87
C PHE A 384 -20.09 -1.64 -13.36
N ASP A 385 -18.95 -2.21 -13.76
CA ASP A 385 -18.58 -2.50 -15.15
C ASP A 385 -17.71 -3.77 -15.21
N ILE A 386 -17.56 -4.35 -16.41
CA ILE A 386 -16.68 -5.50 -16.67
C ILE A 386 -15.75 -5.19 -17.83
N ILE A 387 -14.45 -5.40 -17.61
CA ILE A 387 -13.41 -5.04 -18.58
C ILE A 387 -12.96 -6.26 -19.36
N ALA A 388 -12.80 -7.40 -18.68
CA ALA A 388 -12.43 -8.67 -19.29
C ALA A 388 -12.95 -9.85 -18.46
N THR A 389 -13.24 -10.96 -19.14
CA THR A 389 -13.65 -12.25 -18.54
C THR A 389 -12.57 -13.32 -18.60
N GLY A 390 -11.40 -13.00 -19.16
CA GLY A 390 -10.37 -13.97 -19.48
C GLY A 390 -9.07 -13.30 -19.96
N PRO A 391 -8.02 -14.09 -20.22
CA PRO A 391 -6.67 -13.58 -20.46
C PRO A 391 -6.40 -13.22 -21.93
N SER A 392 -7.29 -13.57 -22.86
CA SER A 392 -7.13 -13.34 -24.29
C SER A 392 -7.67 -11.99 -24.74
N ALA A 393 -7.29 -11.56 -25.95
CA ALA A 393 -7.79 -10.31 -26.53
C ALA A 393 -9.30 -10.38 -26.83
N GLU A 394 -9.81 -11.55 -27.20
CA GLU A 394 -11.25 -11.80 -27.43
C GLU A 394 -12.10 -11.72 -26.16
N ASP A 395 -11.48 -11.94 -25.00
CA ASP A 395 -12.13 -11.80 -23.69
C ASP A 395 -12.26 -10.34 -23.24
N SER A 396 -11.65 -9.39 -23.97
CA SER A 396 -11.76 -7.96 -23.70
C SER A 396 -13.15 -7.45 -24.07
N HIS A 397 -13.72 -6.60 -23.22
CA HIS A 397 -15.03 -5.98 -23.44
C HIS A 397 -14.96 -4.47 -23.58
N VAL A 398 -13.77 -3.89 -23.55
CA VAL A 398 -13.54 -2.43 -23.60
C VAL A 398 -14.23 -1.77 -24.81
N GLU A 399 -14.13 -2.37 -25.99
CA GLU A 399 -14.69 -1.79 -27.22
C GLU A 399 -16.22 -1.99 -27.35
N LYS A 400 -16.83 -2.81 -26.49
CA LYS A 400 -18.28 -3.04 -26.50
C LYS A 400 -19.01 -1.85 -25.86
N PRO A 401 -20.21 -1.48 -26.34
CA PRO A 401 -21.08 -0.50 -25.67
C PRO A 401 -21.39 -0.91 -24.23
N PHE A 402 -21.68 0.08 -23.37
CA PHE A 402 -21.95 -0.16 -21.94
C PHE A 402 -23.10 -1.16 -21.72
N VAL A 403 -24.16 -1.12 -22.51
CA VAL A 403 -25.29 -2.05 -22.37
C VAL A 403 -24.87 -3.52 -22.57
N GLU A 404 -23.95 -3.77 -23.50
CA GLU A 404 -23.41 -5.12 -23.71
C GLU A 404 -22.50 -5.53 -22.56
N ARG A 405 -21.62 -4.63 -22.10
CA ARG A 405 -20.77 -4.90 -20.92
C ARG A 405 -21.63 -5.18 -19.68
N LEU A 406 -22.71 -4.42 -19.47
CA LEU A 406 -23.65 -4.63 -18.39
C LEU A 406 -24.35 -5.98 -18.48
N ARG A 407 -24.78 -6.40 -19.68
CA ARG A 407 -25.35 -7.75 -19.90
C ARG A 407 -24.33 -8.83 -19.53
N ILE A 408 -23.10 -8.71 -20.01
CA ILE A 408 -22.03 -9.66 -19.71
C ILE A 408 -21.76 -9.70 -18.19
N LEU A 409 -21.67 -8.55 -17.52
CA LEU A 409 -21.50 -8.49 -16.07
C LEU A 409 -22.66 -9.19 -15.33
N ASN A 410 -23.89 -8.97 -15.79
CA ASN A 410 -25.08 -9.57 -15.19
C ASN A 410 -25.07 -11.10 -15.33
N ASP A 411 -24.67 -11.61 -16.50
CA ASP A 411 -24.58 -13.05 -16.78
C ASP A 411 -23.40 -13.68 -16.00
N PHE A 412 -22.25 -12.99 -15.98
CA PHE A 412 -21.04 -13.41 -15.28
C PHE A 412 -21.23 -13.52 -13.75
N LEU A 413 -22.05 -12.64 -13.17
CA LEU A 413 -22.41 -12.66 -11.75
C LEU A 413 -23.82 -13.22 -11.49
N SER A 414 -24.39 -13.95 -12.43
CA SER A 414 -25.65 -14.69 -12.24
C SER A 414 -25.44 -15.94 -11.37
N GLU A 415 -26.53 -16.59 -10.95
CA GLU A 415 -26.46 -17.85 -10.17
C GLU A 415 -25.76 -18.99 -10.96
N GLU A 416 -25.82 -18.94 -12.29
CA GLU A 416 -25.12 -19.89 -13.18
C GLU A 416 -23.78 -19.33 -13.69
N GLY A 417 -23.44 -18.10 -13.33
CA GLY A 417 -22.15 -17.48 -13.64
C GLY A 417 -20.99 -18.11 -12.86
N PRO A 418 -19.74 -17.90 -13.29
CA PRO A 418 -18.56 -18.51 -12.67
C PRO A 418 -18.44 -18.25 -11.17
N TYR A 419 -18.78 -17.05 -10.72
CA TYR A 419 -18.69 -16.69 -9.30
C TYR A 419 -19.64 -17.53 -8.41
N ALA A 420 -20.94 -17.54 -8.72
CA ALA A 420 -21.94 -18.23 -7.89
C ALA A 420 -21.86 -19.76 -8.05
N SER A 421 -21.70 -20.24 -9.29
CA SER A 421 -21.53 -21.67 -9.57
C SER A 421 -20.24 -22.21 -8.97
N GLY A 422 -19.13 -21.46 -9.03
CA GLY A 422 -17.85 -21.85 -8.41
C GLY A 422 -17.96 -21.97 -6.89
N ILE A 423 -18.62 -21.01 -6.22
CA ILE A 423 -18.89 -21.10 -4.78
C ILE A 423 -19.71 -22.36 -4.45
N ARG A 424 -20.77 -22.63 -5.23
CA ARG A 424 -21.65 -23.79 -5.04
C ARG A 424 -20.93 -25.12 -5.29
N ASN A 425 -20.17 -25.21 -6.36
CA ASN A 425 -19.51 -26.44 -6.80
C ASN A 425 -18.32 -26.81 -5.89
N LEU A 426 -17.64 -25.81 -5.34
CA LEU A 426 -16.50 -26.00 -4.42
C LEU A 426 -16.92 -25.96 -2.94
N ASP A 427 -18.22 -25.87 -2.65
CA ASP A 427 -18.79 -25.75 -1.30
C ASP A 427 -18.10 -24.68 -0.43
N ILE A 428 -17.80 -23.52 -1.04
CA ILE A 428 -17.09 -22.44 -0.37
C ILE A 428 -18.03 -21.71 0.59
N ASN A 429 -17.62 -21.57 1.85
CA ASN A 429 -18.35 -20.76 2.81
C ASN A 429 -18.40 -19.29 2.35
N ARG A 430 -19.61 -18.76 2.14
CA ARG A 430 -19.85 -17.37 1.71
C ARG A 430 -19.23 -16.32 2.64
N HIS A 431 -18.96 -16.66 3.89
CA HIS A 431 -18.29 -15.75 4.82
C HIS A 431 -16.78 -15.64 4.58
N ALA A 432 -16.16 -16.69 4.05
CA ALA A 432 -14.72 -16.80 3.81
C ALA A 432 -14.27 -16.12 2.50
N ILE A 433 -15.20 -15.93 1.55
CA ILE A 433 -14.94 -15.27 0.25
C ILE A 433 -15.47 -13.84 0.23
N LEU A 434 -14.79 -12.94 -0.47
CA LEU A 434 -15.25 -11.56 -0.63
C LEU A 434 -16.55 -11.54 -1.47
N PRO A 435 -17.68 -11.02 -0.96
CA PRO A 435 -18.92 -11.00 -1.72
C PRO A 435 -18.82 -10.00 -2.87
N ILE A 436 -19.05 -10.49 -4.08
CA ILE A 436 -19.17 -9.65 -5.27
C ILE A 436 -20.65 -9.43 -5.58
N LEU A 437 -21.07 -8.17 -5.61
CA LEU A 437 -22.40 -7.74 -5.98
C LEU A 437 -22.34 -6.95 -7.28
N ARG A 438 -23.38 -7.05 -8.11
CA ARG A 438 -23.53 -6.20 -9.29
C ARG A 438 -24.27 -4.91 -8.95
N LYS A 439 -23.86 -3.80 -9.56
CA LYS A 439 -24.56 -2.51 -9.47
C LYS A 439 -25.86 -2.54 -10.29
N LYS A 440 -26.90 -1.83 -9.84
CA LYS A 440 -28.20 -1.79 -10.52
C LYS A 440 -28.27 -0.52 -11.34
N TRP A 441 -28.08 -0.70 -12.63
CA TRP A 441 -28.26 0.34 -13.62
C TRP A 441 -29.67 0.29 -14.19
N VAL A 442 -30.30 1.46 -14.29
CA VAL A 442 -31.60 1.63 -14.96
C VAL A 442 -31.46 2.69 -16.06
N PRO A 443 -32.27 2.68 -17.12
CA PRO A 443 -32.30 3.80 -18.07
C PRO A 443 -32.55 5.13 -17.35
N HIS A 444 -31.95 6.23 -17.80
CA HIS A 444 -32.06 7.53 -17.09
C HIS A 444 -33.49 8.00 -16.85
N ARG A 445 -34.45 7.58 -17.70
CA ARG A 445 -35.88 7.88 -17.54
C ARG A 445 -36.49 7.28 -16.28
N GLN A 446 -35.85 6.28 -15.67
CA GLN A 446 -36.24 5.62 -14.42
C GLN A 446 -35.47 6.17 -13.21
N ILE A 447 -34.84 7.35 -13.31
CA ILE A 447 -34.07 7.96 -12.21
C ILE A 447 -34.87 8.08 -10.90
N MET A 448 -36.19 8.27 -10.98
CA MET A 448 -37.08 8.31 -9.82
C MET A 448 -37.03 7.01 -9.00
N GLU A 449 -36.84 5.85 -9.65
CA GLU A 449 -36.72 4.56 -8.96
C GLU A 449 -35.44 4.49 -8.12
N VAL A 450 -34.35 5.10 -8.60
CA VAL A 450 -33.07 5.18 -7.88
C VAL A 450 -33.24 6.04 -6.64
N PHE A 451 -33.82 7.24 -6.77
CA PHE A 451 -34.05 8.13 -5.62
C PHE A 451 -35.00 7.54 -4.59
N ARG A 452 -36.03 6.78 -5.00
CA ARG A 452 -36.93 6.06 -4.07
C ARG A 452 -36.20 5.06 -3.17
N GLN A 453 -35.05 4.54 -3.61
CA GLN A 453 -34.22 3.62 -2.84
C GLN A 453 -33.22 4.32 -1.93
N ILE A 454 -33.18 5.66 -1.93
CA ILE A 454 -32.24 6.46 -1.13
C ILE A 454 -32.99 7.13 0.01
N GLN A 455 -32.54 6.87 1.24
CA GLN A 455 -33.13 7.42 2.45
C GLN A 455 -32.12 8.30 3.17
N ARG A 456 -32.59 9.46 3.65
CA ARG A 456 -31.81 10.31 4.55
C ARG A 456 -31.74 9.65 5.92
N VAL A 457 -30.55 9.58 6.48
CA VAL A 457 -30.29 8.98 7.79
C VAL A 457 -29.36 9.86 8.59
N GLN A 458 -29.47 9.79 9.91
CA GLN A 458 -28.45 10.37 10.79
C GLN A 458 -27.34 9.34 11.00
N LYS A 459 -26.09 9.73 10.72
CA LYS A 459 -24.91 8.92 10.98
C LYS A 459 -24.61 8.89 12.49
N ARG A 460 -23.71 7.99 12.90
CA ARG A 460 -23.29 7.84 14.31
C ARG A 460 -22.65 9.10 14.89
N ASP A 461 -22.04 9.92 14.04
CA ASP A 461 -21.43 11.20 14.40
C ASP A 461 -22.44 12.38 14.36
N HIS A 462 -23.74 12.06 14.34
CA HIS A 462 -24.86 13.00 14.20
C HIS A 462 -24.92 13.76 12.86
N SER A 463 -23.98 13.53 11.94
CA SER A 463 -24.03 14.13 10.61
C SER A 463 -25.15 13.50 9.76
N LEU A 464 -25.64 14.25 8.78
CA LEU A 464 -26.62 13.74 7.84
C LEU A 464 -25.92 12.90 6.77
N GLY A 465 -26.41 11.68 6.56
CA GLY A 465 -25.99 10.77 5.51
C GLY A 465 -27.17 10.33 4.67
N ARG A 466 -26.87 9.61 3.59
CA ARG A 466 -27.89 9.00 2.72
C ARG A 466 -27.50 7.55 2.49
N ILE A 467 -28.44 6.64 2.71
CA ILE A 467 -28.26 5.21 2.48
C ILE A 467 -29.08 4.80 1.27
N TYR A 468 -28.44 4.15 0.32
CA TYR A 468 -29.11 3.38 -0.72
C TYR A 468 -29.43 2.00 -0.16
N SER A 469 -30.68 1.57 -0.31
CA SER A 469 -31.14 0.25 0.13
C SER A 469 -32.03 -0.42 -0.91
N ASP A 470 -31.67 -1.65 -1.27
CA ASP A 470 -32.53 -2.57 -2.01
C ASP A 470 -32.45 -4.00 -1.46
N ASP A 471 -32.89 -4.98 -2.25
CA ASP A 471 -32.94 -6.39 -1.88
C ASP A 471 -31.57 -6.99 -1.55
N LYS A 472 -30.50 -6.48 -2.19
CA LYS A 472 -29.14 -7.02 -2.07
C LYS A 472 -28.11 -6.04 -1.52
N ARG A 473 -28.35 -4.73 -1.61
CA ARG A 473 -27.37 -3.68 -1.32
C ARG A 473 -27.91 -2.71 -0.31
N VAL A 474 -27.13 -2.48 0.74
CA VAL A 474 -27.39 -1.47 1.77
C VAL A 474 -26.08 -0.75 2.07
N HIS A 475 -25.92 0.46 1.57
CA HIS A 475 -24.66 1.22 1.71
C HIS A 475 -24.87 2.74 1.64
N TYR A 476 -23.87 3.51 2.06
CA TYR A 476 -23.90 4.97 1.94
C TYR A 476 -23.75 5.40 0.47
N THR A 477 -24.44 6.48 0.12
CA THR A 477 -24.39 7.10 -1.22
C THR A 477 -24.23 8.61 -1.08
N ASP A 478 -23.47 9.21 -1.99
CA ASP A 478 -23.21 10.66 -2.04
C ASP A 478 -23.78 11.32 -3.30
N GLY A 479 -24.52 10.58 -4.13
CA GLY A 479 -25.22 11.14 -5.29
C GLY A 479 -25.77 10.12 -6.27
N VAL A 480 -25.73 10.46 -7.56
CA VAL A 480 -26.05 9.56 -8.68
C VAL A 480 -25.00 9.69 -9.79
N VAL A 481 -24.84 8.63 -10.58
CA VAL A 481 -23.93 8.59 -11.74
C VAL A 481 -24.70 8.27 -13.01
N PHE A 482 -24.30 8.88 -14.12
CA PHE A 482 -24.90 8.73 -15.44
C PHE A 482 -23.89 8.15 -16.42
N CYS A 483 -23.99 6.86 -16.72
CA CYS A 483 -23.11 6.18 -17.65
C CYS A 483 -23.69 6.23 -19.08
N PRO A 484 -22.94 6.79 -20.06
CA PRO A 484 -23.38 6.79 -21.46
C PRO A 484 -23.24 5.38 -22.07
N ASN A 485 -24.13 5.01 -23.00
CA ASN A 485 -24.02 3.77 -23.75
C ASN A 485 -22.91 3.82 -24.82
N THR A 486 -21.67 3.91 -24.36
CA THR A 486 -20.46 4.02 -25.18
C THR A 486 -19.45 2.96 -24.77
N LYS A 487 -18.39 2.81 -25.56
CA LYS A 487 -17.26 1.96 -25.19
C LYS A 487 -16.60 2.42 -23.89
N TYR A 488 -15.83 1.55 -23.26
CA TYR A 488 -15.15 1.89 -22.01
C TYR A 488 -14.03 2.89 -22.30
N VAL A 489 -14.08 4.07 -21.66
CA VAL A 489 -13.15 5.17 -21.89
C VAL A 489 -12.23 5.32 -20.69
N THR A 490 -10.93 5.09 -20.88
CA THR A 490 -9.98 5.23 -19.77
C THR A 490 -9.79 6.69 -19.35
N ASN A 491 -9.43 6.90 -18.08
CA ASN A 491 -9.26 8.24 -17.50
C ASN A 491 -10.56 9.07 -17.60
N THR A 492 -10.45 10.39 -17.71
CA THR A 492 -11.60 11.28 -17.73
C THR A 492 -12.48 11.08 -18.97
N ASN A 493 -13.73 10.67 -18.75
CA ASN A 493 -14.77 10.64 -19.77
C ASN A 493 -15.71 11.83 -19.56
N GLN A 494 -15.77 12.73 -20.54
CA GLN A 494 -16.62 13.93 -20.48
C GLN A 494 -18.12 13.61 -20.54
N GLU A 495 -18.48 12.41 -20.98
CA GLU A 495 -19.86 11.94 -21.04
C GLU A 495 -20.23 11.06 -19.84
N TYR A 496 -19.27 10.59 -19.04
CA TYR A 496 -19.60 9.90 -17.80
C TYR A 496 -19.81 10.95 -16.70
N LEU A 497 -21.05 11.14 -16.24
CA LEU A 497 -21.39 12.24 -15.34
C LEU A 497 -21.64 11.77 -13.91
N LYS A 498 -21.30 12.60 -12.93
CA LYS A 498 -21.65 12.42 -11.51
C LYS A 498 -22.39 13.64 -10.99
N TRP A 499 -23.53 13.43 -10.37
CA TRP A 499 -24.25 14.46 -9.62
C TRP A 499 -24.15 14.14 -8.13
N LYS A 500 -24.02 15.17 -7.29
CA LYS A 500 -24.02 15.06 -5.82
C LYS A 500 -24.99 16.08 -5.25
N TRP A 501 -25.55 15.78 -4.08
CA TRP A 501 -26.30 16.81 -3.35
C TRP A 501 -25.36 17.95 -2.95
N SER A 502 -25.86 19.18 -2.98
CA SER A 502 -25.08 20.40 -2.72
C SER A 502 -24.38 20.39 -1.37
N ASP A 503 -24.99 19.79 -0.34
CA ASP A 503 -24.43 19.65 1.01
C ASP A 503 -23.20 18.72 1.08
N LEU A 504 -22.98 17.89 0.06
CA LEU A 504 -21.87 16.94 -0.05
C LEU A 504 -20.80 17.36 -1.06
N ILE A 505 -20.94 18.52 -1.71
CA ILE A 505 -19.91 19.04 -2.60
C ILE A 505 -18.85 19.74 -1.75
N THR A 506 -17.64 19.20 -1.78
CA THR A 506 -16.47 19.74 -1.09
C THR A 506 -15.32 19.96 -2.05
N VAL A 507 -14.37 20.79 -1.63
CA VAL A 507 -13.14 21.08 -2.36
C VAL A 507 -11.97 20.98 -1.38
N ASP A 508 -10.90 20.33 -1.81
CA ASP A 508 -9.65 20.30 -1.05
C ASP A 508 -8.76 21.48 -1.46
N PHE A 509 -8.48 22.37 -0.52
CA PHE A 509 -7.57 23.51 -0.69
C PHE A 509 -6.27 23.29 0.07
N LEU A 510 -5.17 23.87 -0.44
CA LEU A 510 -3.92 23.98 0.31
C LEU A 510 -4.00 25.24 1.16
N VAL A 511 -3.92 25.07 2.46
CA VAL A 511 -3.93 26.18 3.43
C VAL A 511 -2.52 26.43 3.92
N THR A 512 -2.09 27.69 3.84
CA THR A 512 -0.78 28.17 4.30
C THR A 512 -0.97 29.27 5.35
N LEU A 513 -0.10 29.33 6.35
CA LEU A 513 -0.08 30.48 7.26
C LEU A 513 0.53 31.71 6.57
N SER A 514 -0.13 32.86 6.68
CA SER A 514 0.39 34.15 6.21
C SER A 514 1.75 34.45 6.84
N GLN A 515 2.66 35.07 6.10
CA GLN A 515 3.96 35.50 6.63
C GLN A 515 3.83 36.56 7.74
N ALA A 516 2.72 37.29 7.78
CA ALA A 516 2.39 38.23 8.85
C ALA A 516 1.85 37.55 10.13
N GLY A 517 1.57 36.23 10.08
CA GLY A 517 1.22 35.41 11.25
C GLY A 517 -0.21 35.57 11.78
N ASP A 518 -1.03 36.37 11.12
CA ASP A 518 -2.37 36.80 11.55
C ASP A 518 -3.52 36.19 10.71
N GLY A 519 -3.21 35.43 9.65
CA GLY A 519 -4.21 34.88 8.74
C GLY A 519 -3.82 33.56 8.06
N VAL A 520 -4.81 32.95 7.41
CA VAL A 520 -4.65 31.74 6.58
C VAL A 520 -4.89 32.10 5.12
N GLN A 521 -4.04 31.57 4.23
CA GLN A 521 -4.17 31.71 2.78
C GLN A 521 -4.61 30.39 2.18
N LEU A 522 -5.59 30.42 1.28
CA LEU A 522 -6.13 29.25 0.59
C LEU A 522 -5.72 29.27 -0.87
N SER A 523 -5.20 28.15 -1.35
CA SER A 523 -4.76 27.99 -2.73
C SER A 523 -5.16 26.64 -3.31
N CYS A 524 -5.14 26.54 -4.64
CA CYS A 524 -5.35 25.30 -5.36
C CYS A 524 -4.21 25.03 -6.35
N GLY A 525 -4.17 23.82 -6.91
CA GLY A 525 -3.14 23.44 -7.88
C GLY A 525 -3.37 24.11 -9.24
N GLY A 526 -2.32 24.69 -9.81
CA GLY A 526 -2.31 25.36 -11.12
C GLY A 526 -1.38 24.71 -12.15
N PRO A 527 -1.42 25.17 -13.41
CA PRO A 527 -0.55 24.67 -14.48
C PRO A 527 0.93 24.80 -14.11
N ARG A 528 1.79 23.89 -14.61
CA ARG A 528 3.24 23.92 -14.38
C ARG A 528 3.64 23.87 -12.88
N ASN A 529 2.86 23.16 -12.06
CA ASN A 529 3.09 23.01 -10.62
C ASN A 529 3.08 24.35 -9.86
N THR A 530 2.27 25.30 -10.33
CA THR A 530 2.04 26.58 -9.65
C THR A 530 0.90 26.46 -8.64
N HIS A 531 0.83 27.39 -7.69
CA HIS A 531 -0.33 27.56 -6.82
C HIS A 531 -1.14 28.76 -7.27
N ILE A 532 -2.46 28.61 -7.31
CA ILE A 532 -3.40 29.70 -7.59
C ILE A 532 -4.02 30.11 -6.26
N GLU A 533 -3.78 31.36 -5.86
CA GLU A 533 -4.36 31.97 -4.67
C GLU A 533 -5.87 32.21 -4.87
N LEU A 534 -6.65 31.89 -3.85
CA LEU A 534 -8.11 31.94 -3.90
C LEU A 534 -8.70 32.81 -2.79
N ASP A 535 -7.91 33.58 -2.05
CA ASP A 535 -8.36 34.34 -0.86
C ASP A 535 -9.49 35.36 -1.17
N SER A 536 -9.52 35.90 -2.39
CA SER A 536 -10.60 36.79 -2.85
C SER A 536 -11.92 36.06 -3.15
N ILE A 537 -11.87 34.75 -3.38
CA ILE A 537 -13.00 33.90 -3.79
C ILE A 537 -13.46 32.99 -2.64
N VAL A 538 -12.53 32.47 -1.85
CA VAL A 538 -12.75 31.47 -0.80
C VAL A 538 -12.61 32.14 0.55
N ARG A 539 -13.74 32.67 1.06
CA ARG A 539 -13.79 33.26 2.40
C ARG A 539 -14.17 32.23 3.44
N LEU A 540 -13.25 31.92 4.34
CA LEU A 540 -13.45 31.00 5.46
C LEU A 540 -14.45 31.57 6.48
N ASP A 541 -15.32 30.70 7.01
CA ASP A 541 -16.20 31.07 8.12
C ASP A 541 -15.35 31.44 9.35
N PRO A 542 -15.52 32.64 9.96
CA PRO A 542 -14.71 33.09 11.09
C PRO A 542 -14.67 32.11 12.27
N LYS A 543 -15.72 31.29 12.44
CA LYS A 543 -15.76 30.26 13.49
C LYS A 543 -14.72 29.15 13.28
N ASP A 544 -14.36 28.87 12.03
CA ASP A 544 -13.47 27.78 11.63
C ASP A 544 -12.01 28.26 11.55
N ALA A 545 -11.79 29.58 11.42
CA ALA A 545 -10.45 30.18 11.29
C ALA A 545 -9.48 29.80 12.45
N PRO A 546 -9.87 29.82 13.74
CA PRO A 546 -8.97 29.41 14.82
C PRO A 546 -8.58 27.92 14.75
N VAL A 547 -9.51 27.06 14.34
CA VAL A 547 -9.29 25.62 14.22
C VAL A 547 -8.32 25.33 13.09
N VAL A 548 -8.57 25.92 11.92
CA VAL A 548 -7.72 25.81 10.73
C VAL A 548 -6.32 26.35 11.05
N HIS A 549 -6.22 27.55 11.61
CA HIS A 549 -4.95 28.15 11.99
C HIS A 549 -4.15 27.24 12.93
N LYS A 550 -4.78 26.75 14.02
CA LYS A 550 -4.14 25.85 14.99
C LYS A 550 -3.66 24.54 14.34
N LEU A 551 -4.43 23.99 13.41
CA LEU A 551 -4.09 22.74 12.73
C LEU A 551 -2.89 22.92 11.79
N VAL A 552 -2.89 23.99 11.00
CA VAL A 552 -1.78 24.31 10.08
C VAL A 552 -0.53 24.74 10.87
N SER A 553 -0.67 25.42 12.01
CA SER A 553 0.46 25.80 12.88
C SER A 553 1.23 24.60 13.43
N ARG A 554 0.57 23.44 13.53
CA ARG A 554 1.17 22.20 14.04
C ARG A 554 1.90 21.41 12.97
N THR A 555 1.77 21.78 11.69
CA THR A 555 2.52 21.11 10.62
C THR A 555 3.90 21.75 10.46
N SER A 556 4.90 20.93 10.21
CA SER A 556 6.31 21.33 10.10
C SER A 556 6.53 22.45 9.07
N ASN A 557 5.75 22.41 7.99
CA ASN A 557 5.87 23.34 6.86
C ASN A 557 4.85 24.49 6.92
N ARG A 558 4.08 24.61 8.01
CA ARG A 558 2.98 25.59 8.15
C ARG A 558 1.99 25.58 6.97
N GLN A 559 1.79 24.39 6.42
CA GLN A 559 0.91 24.11 5.29
C GLN A 559 0.17 22.79 5.50
N ALA A 560 -1.07 22.69 5.03
CA ALA A 560 -1.84 21.45 5.02
C ALA A 560 -2.92 21.47 3.94
N VAL A 561 -3.23 20.30 3.37
CA VAL A 561 -4.41 20.13 2.51
C VAL A 561 -5.62 19.87 3.39
N LEU A 562 -6.64 20.73 3.29
CA LEU A 562 -7.86 20.67 4.08
C LEU A 562 -9.09 20.66 3.17
N GLU A 563 -10.12 19.95 3.58
CA GLU A 563 -11.39 19.83 2.85
C GLU A 563 -12.41 20.85 3.37
N PHE A 564 -13.05 21.56 2.45
CA PHE A 564 -14.04 22.60 2.74
C PHE A 564 -15.34 22.39 1.98
N GLY A 565 -16.46 22.72 2.61
CA GLY A 565 -17.78 22.82 1.97
C GLY A 565 -18.28 24.26 1.94
N PHE A 566 -19.01 24.64 0.90
CA PHE A 566 -19.55 26.00 0.79
C PHE A 566 -20.93 26.11 1.45
N ASN A 567 -21.10 27.12 2.31
CA ASN A 567 -22.39 27.47 2.89
C ASN A 567 -23.01 28.60 2.08
N ALA A 568 -24.00 28.25 1.25
CA ALA A 568 -24.68 29.20 0.38
C ALA A 568 -25.46 30.28 1.13
N ASP A 569 -26.00 29.98 2.33
CA ASP A 569 -26.77 30.94 3.11
C ASP A 569 -25.89 32.06 3.68
N LYS A 570 -24.66 31.73 4.07
CA LYS A 570 -23.69 32.68 4.62
C LYS A 570 -22.74 33.27 3.56
N GLY A 571 -22.60 32.61 2.41
CA GLY A 571 -21.56 32.92 1.44
C GLY A 571 -20.14 32.63 1.93
N LEU A 572 -19.99 31.68 2.87
CA LEU A 572 -18.71 31.36 3.53
C LEU A 572 -18.38 29.87 3.39
N TRP A 573 -17.09 29.55 3.39
CA TRP A 573 -16.59 28.19 3.35
C TRP A 573 -16.43 27.65 4.76
N ASN A 574 -16.93 26.44 4.99
CA ASN A 574 -16.80 25.74 6.25
C ASN A 574 -15.75 24.64 6.16
N TYR A 575 -14.88 24.59 7.17
CA TYR A 575 -13.92 23.51 7.32
C TYR A 575 -14.66 22.20 7.59
N LYS A 576 -14.23 21.11 6.93
CA LYS A 576 -14.77 19.76 7.12
C LYS A 576 -13.77 18.87 7.84
N CYS A 577 -12.61 18.66 7.25
CA CYS A 577 -11.57 17.81 7.81
C CYS A 577 -10.20 18.10 7.22
N ALA A 578 -9.15 17.62 7.90
CA ALA A 578 -7.81 17.59 7.35
C ALA A 578 -7.66 16.39 6.41
N ARG A 579 -6.86 16.54 5.36
CA ARG A 579 -6.62 15.52 4.34
C ARG A 579 -5.15 15.09 4.34
N PRO A 580 -4.68 14.39 5.39
CA PRO A 580 -3.29 13.92 5.44
C PRO A 580 -3.01 12.84 4.40
N ASP A 581 -4.06 12.24 3.81
CA ASP A 581 -4.00 11.31 2.69
C ASP A 581 -3.62 11.99 1.36
N LYS A 582 -3.67 13.32 1.29
CA LYS A 582 -3.44 14.10 0.06
C LYS A 582 -2.18 14.95 0.16
N ASP A 583 -1.29 14.75 -0.81
CA ASP A 583 -0.07 15.56 -0.93
C ASP A 583 -0.30 16.85 -1.74
N CYS A 584 -1.44 16.94 -2.45
CA CYS A 584 -1.80 18.11 -3.23
C CYS A 584 -3.28 18.48 -3.10
N ALA A 585 -3.55 19.79 -3.15
CA ALA A 585 -4.90 20.32 -3.25
C ALA A 585 -5.54 19.98 -4.61
N ASN A 586 -6.85 20.19 -4.72
CA ASN A 586 -7.52 20.02 -6.01
C ASN A 586 -6.92 20.94 -7.07
N TYR A 587 -6.77 20.43 -8.28
CA TYR A 587 -6.36 21.24 -9.43
C TYR A 587 -7.47 22.22 -9.82
N ILE A 588 -7.11 23.40 -10.35
CA ILE A 588 -8.04 24.50 -10.67
C ILE A 588 -9.24 24.06 -11.51
N ARG A 589 -9.07 23.12 -12.45
CA ARG A 589 -10.18 22.58 -13.24
C ARG A 589 -11.23 21.88 -12.37
N THR A 590 -10.79 21.12 -11.37
CA THR A 590 -11.66 20.44 -10.41
C THR A 590 -12.36 21.47 -9.52
N VAL A 591 -11.62 22.47 -9.02
CA VAL A 591 -12.18 23.55 -8.21
C VAL A 591 -13.29 24.28 -8.98
N LEU A 592 -13.00 24.75 -10.20
CA LEU A 592 -13.97 25.44 -11.05
C LEU A 592 -15.20 24.55 -11.34
N GLY A 593 -14.99 23.26 -11.63
CA GLY A 593 -16.09 22.31 -11.81
C GLY A 593 -16.99 22.21 -10.59
N SER A 594 -16.40 22.08 -9.39
CA SER A 594 -17.14 22.04 -8.13
C SER A 594 -17.88 23.36 -7.86
N LEU A 595 -17.25 24.51 -8.12
CA LEU A 595 -17.91 25.82 -7.99
C LEU A 595 -19.11 25.96 -8.92
N VAL A 596 -19.00 25.49 -10.16
CA VAL A 596 -20.16 25.49 -11.07
C VAL A 596 -21.25 24.57 -10.56
N ASN A 597 -20.91 23.38 -10.05
CA ASN A 597 -21.92 22.48 -9.48
C ASN A 597 -22.63 23.09 -8.26
N MET A 598 -21.90 23.80 -7.40
CA MET A 598 -22.48 24.53 -6.26
C MET A 598 -23.36 25.70 -6.71
N ALA A 599 -22.87 26.52 -7.65
CA ALA A 599 -23.58 27.69 -8.16
C ALA A 599 -24.85 27.27 -8.92
N GLU A 600 -24.80 26.15 -9.63
CA GLU A 600 -25.97 25.62 -10.28
C GLU A 600 -26.94 25.03 -9.24
N GLY A 601 -26.47 24.32 -8.22
CA GLY A 601 -27.31 23.84 -7.13
C GLY A 601 -28.51 23.01 -7.60
N ILE A 602 -28.32 22.18 -8.65
CA ILE A 602 -29.38 21.37 -9.24
C ILE A 602 -29.93 20.45 -8.16
N SER A 603 -31.19 20.64 -7.79
CA SER A 603 -31.83 19.82 -6.76
C SER A 603 -32.21 18.44 -7.28
N GLU A 604 -32.50 17.52 -6.36
CA GLU A 604 -33.01 16.18 -6.69
C GLU A 604 -34.33 16.25 -7.47
N GLU A 605 -35.20 17.20 -7.14
CA GLU A 605 -36.49 17.43 -7.81
C GLU A 605 -36.28 18.04 -9.20
N GLU A 606 -35.37 19.01 -9.35
CA GLU A 606 -35.02 19.59 -10.66
C GLU A 606 -34.46 18.49 -11.57
N LEU A 607 -33.54 17.66 -11.06
CA LEU A 607 -32.91 16.60 -11.82
C LEU A 607 -33.93 15.57 -12.29
N GLN A 608 -34.82 15.11 -11.40
CA GLN A 608 -35.89 14.18 -11.75
C GLN A 608 -36.84 14.78 -12.78
N TYR A 609 -37.35 16.00 -12.53
CA TYR A 609 -38.30 16.64 -13.42
C TYR A 609 -37.72 16.84 -14.82
N ARG A 610 -36.50 17.38 -14.92
CA ARG A 610 -35.89 17.70 -16.21
C ARG A 610 -35.53 16.45 -17.01
N LEU A 611 -35.20 15.33 -16.36
CA LEU A 611 -34.79 14.12 -17.06
C LEU A 611 -35.95 13.18 -17.42
N THR A 612 -37.08 13.26 -16.73
CA THR A 612 -38.23 12.38 -17.01
C THR A 612 -39.39 13.08 -17.73
N ASN A 613 -39.48 14.42 -17.66
CA ASN A 613 -40.57 15.16 -18.27
C ASN A 613 -40.20 15.61 -19.71
N PRO A 614 -41.04 15.33 -20.73
CA PRO A 614 -40.87 15.85 -22.08
C PRO A 614 -40.74 17.38 -22.13
N ASN A 615 -41.41 18.10 -21.22
CA ASN A 615 -41.34 19.55 -21.06
C ASN A 615 -40.30 19.97 -20.02
N GLY A 616 -39.21 19.20 -19.83
CA GLY A 616 -38.20 19.46 -18.81
C GLY A 616 -37.60 20.88 -18.86
N GLN A 617 -37.62 21.55 -20.01
CA GLN A 617 -37.18 22.95 -20.13
C GLN A 617 -38.08 23.95 -19.38
N GLU A 618 -39.34 23.61 -19.12
CA GLU A 618 -40.32 24.47 -18.45
C GLU A 618 -40.18 24.51 -16.93
N TRP A 619 -39.24 23.75 -16.34
CA TRP A 619 -39.00 23.70 -14.90
C TRP A 619 -38.98 25.09 -14.25
N ASN A 620 -38.22 26.03 -14.84
CA ASN A 620 -38.10 27.39 -14.32
C ASN A 620 -39.44 28.14 -14.32
N ASN A 621 -40.24 27.96 -15.38
CA ASN A 621 -41.55 28.59 -15.49
C ASN A 621 -42.53 28.03 -14.46
N HIS A 622 -42.55 26.70 -14.28
CA HIS A 622 -43.38 26.04 -13.28
C HIS A 622 -43.00 26.43 -11.86
N MET A 623 -41.71 26.43 -11.52
CA MET A 623 -41.24 26.89 -10.22
C MET A 623 -41.59 28.36 -9.96
N LYS A 624 -41.49 29.23 -10.98
CA LYS A 624 -41.88 30.64 -10.87
C LYS A 624 -43.38 30.79 -10.59
N ARG A 625 -44.24 30.02 -11.27
CA ARG A 625 -45.69 30.00 -11.02
C ARG A 625 -46.04 29.48 -9.63
N MET A 626 -45.42 28.38 -9.19
CA MET A 626 -45.65 27.83 -7.84
C MET A 626 -45.19 28.79 -6.74
N ARG A 627 -44.01 29.40 -6.86
CA ARG A 627 -43.52 30.41 -5.91
C ARG A 627 -44.47 31.60 -5.82
N ARG A 628 -44.99 32.07 -6.97
CA ARG A 628 -45.99 33.15 -7.00
C ARG A 628 -47.27 32.74 -6.27
N SER A 629 -47.81 31.56 -6.55
CA SER A 629 -49.02 31.04 -5.90
C SER A 629 -48.85 30.93 -4.38
N LEU A 630 -47.71 30.40 -3.89
CA LEU A 630 -47.43 30.33 -2.45
C LEU A 630 -47.37 31.71 -1.79
N LEU A 631 -46.81 32.72 -2.46
CA LEU A 631 -46.77 34.09 -1.96
C LEU A 631 -48.14 34.78 -1.99
N GLU A 632 -49.01 34.40 -2.92
CA GLU A 632 -50.39 34.90 -3.03
C GLU A 632 -51.33 34.23 -2.02
N GLN A 633 -51.08 32.98 -1.62
CA GLN A 633 -51.85 32.28 -0.56
C GLN A 633 -51.60 32.82 0.86
N HIS A 634 -50.52 33.59 1.06
CA HIS A 634 -50.19 34.23 2.34
C HIS A 634 -50.54 35.73 2.39
N LYS A 635 -51.23 36.24 1.36
CA LYS A 635 -51.93 37.54 1.38
C LYS A 635 -53.41 37.29 1.58
#